data_AF-A0A936VZT3-F1
#
_entry.id   AF-A0A936VZT3-F1
#
_cell.length_a   1.000
_cell.length_b   1.000
_cell.length_c   1.000
_cell.angle_alpha   90.00
_cell.angle_beta   90.00
_cell.angle_gamma   90.00
#
_symmetry.space_group_name_H-M   'P 1'
#
loop_
_entity.id
_entity.type
_entity.pdbx_description
1 polymer ?
#
loop_
_entity_poly.entity_id
_entity_poly.type
_entity_poly.pdbx_seq_one_letter_code
_entity_poly.pdbx_strand_id
1 'polypeptide(L)'
;MKLTLFFLALFSSITILPGQPLDEKILEGFSIRNVGPAGMSGRITAIDVVNSAPNHIYIGSASGGVWESTDGGVEWNPIFDDQPSLAIGAIKINQQNPSEIWVGTGEGNPRNSQNSGKGIFRSLDGGRTWMHMGLTETKVIHRILIDGHDPSTIYVGAGGSPWNPSTERGVFKSTDSGKTWTKILYSNDKSGVGDLIMDPANPRKIIAALYEHMRTPWDFVSGGAGSGLYITYDGGEKWKKITADEGLPAGQLGRIGLAVSPSKPNIVYALVEAKENGLYRSTDGGEHWNLVTTNNIGNRPFYYHEIYVDPKNENRLWNLFSYVSKSEDGGRTFETILDYGKGVHPDHHAFWIHPDNPDYIIDGNDGGLNISRDGGRNWYFCSNIPVGQFYHLNVDMEYPYNLYGGMQDNGSWVGPAFTLKAGGIRNQDWRELYFGDGFDVLPKLSDTRYGWAMSQGGNLAYYDRETGYNQFVRPVHPDGVFLRFNWNAAIAPVPGQDCGIYYGSQFVHKSLDCGKSWEIISPDLTSNDTTKQNQHLSGGLTIDATSAENHTTIICIAPSQVDQNVIWVGTDDGYLQLTRDGGKSWTNLTPKITGSPAGAWIPQIEVSSYQAGEAFVVMNHYRRGDWSAYLFHTTDYGQTWKKIVNDQQVTSFVHCVAQDPVVPELLFLGADDGMYVSTDKGKSWARFPSKIFPRVPTLDMKIHPTDHSLAIATFGRALWVMDNILPLREIARNRSILDKPFQMFPTQDATQAQYRSVDGIRFTADAEFKGANRMGGAGIIAYVKPEVKKDSLATESAAGGKEKQQKKQEIKSADNQKNVVAGDSIKQPEVKKDKNLLKLYVLSDEGDTLRYISQKLKDGWNRIGWDMRQKGVRYPSRQEPAKDADDPSGQYVLPGLYKLVGMYEGHRDSVTVNVRLDPRLNITAADLTARNAMLVDFNAEVSRTQVAFQALQDVRKDVKMIESMSINAPDTTQTKLKEKTKELLKQLDELEKGFMEPEGLKGIRRETDNLNRYLGTTGAYLNSSLGAPGANAKEIFSQTQQEVEKNVVAVNTFLSGPWATYKAFIEGLDWPLFKQIEIPK
;
A
#
# COMPACT_ATOMS: atom_id res chain seq x y z
N MET A 1 13.85 -34.32 -73.21
CA MET A 1 12.37 -34.31 -73.08
C MET A 1 12.06 -34.27 -71.58
N LYS A 2 11.88 -33.05 -71.05
CA LYS A 2 10.61 -32.50 -70.49
C LYS A 2 10.27 -33.09 -69.11
N LEU A 3 10.57 -32.35 -68.03
CA LEU A 3 9.66 -31.41 -67.32
C LEU A 3 8.48 -32.13 -66.66
N THR A 4 8.32 -32.06 -65.33
CA THR A 4 7.41 -31.15 -64.58
C THR A 4 7.21 -31.67 -63.14
N LEU A 5 7.03 -30.73 -62.18
CA LEU A 5 6.57 -30.87 -60.78
C LEU A 5 7.61 -31.15 -59.68
N PHE A 6 8.34 -30.09 -59.31
CA PHE A 6 8.81 -29.87 -57.94
C PHE A 6 8.71 -28.37 -57.65
N PHE A 7 7.59 -27.93 -57.05
CA PHE A 7 7.50 -26.60 -56.45
C PHE A 7 6.43 -26.57 -55.34
N LEU A 8 6.81 -25.94 -54.23
CA LEU A 8 6.00 -25.44 -53.10
C LEU A 8 5.46 -26.42 -52.06
N ALA A 9 6.26 -26.61 -51.00
CA ALA A 9 5.78 -26.56 -49.62
C ALA A 9 6.94 -26.16 -48.67
N LEU A 10 7.43 -24.93 -48.80
CA LEU A 10 8.28 -24.29 -47.79
C LEU A 10 7.35 -23.73 -46.70
N PHE A 11 6.78 -24.63 -45.89
CA PHE A 11 6.16 -24.24 -44.62
C PHE A 11 7.28 -23.82 -43.68
N SER A 12 7.57 -22.52 -43.70
CA SER A 12 8.40 -21.88 -42.68
C SER A 12 7.61 -21.96 -41.38
N SER A 13 7.94 -22.94 -40.54
CA SER A 13 7.49 -23.00 -39.16
C SER A 13 8.07 -21.78 -38.44
N ILE A 14 7.31 -20.67 -38.43
CA ILE A 14 7.59 -19.54 -37.55
C ILE A 14 7.35 -20.05 -36.14
N THR A 15 8.40 -20.54 -35.52
CA THR A 15 8.46 -20.72 -34.07
C THR A 15 8.41 -19.31 -33.48
N ILE A 16 7.21 -18.91 -33.04
CA ILE A 16 7.06 -17.70 -32.22
C ILE A 16 7.75 -18.01 -30.90
N LEU A 17 9.00 -17.59 -30.76
CA LEU A 17 9.66 -17.55 -29.46
C LEU A 17 8.79 -16.71 -28.52
N PRO A 18 8.41 -17.22 -27.34
CA PRO A 18 7.68 -16.42 -26.37
C PRO A 18 8.50 -15.16 -26.05
N GLY A 19 7.82 -14.00 -25.99
CA GLY A 19 8.49 -12.77 -25.55
C GLY A 19 9.09 -12.98 -24.17
N GLN A 20 10.31 -12.50 -23.96
CA GLN A 20 10.90 -12.54 -22.61
C GLN A 20 10.15 -11.54 -21.72
N PRO A 21 9.72 -11.94 -20.51
CA PRO A 21 9.19 -11.01 -19.52
C PRO A 21 10.14 -9.83 -19.28
N LEU A 22 9.57 -8.70 -18.87
CA LEU A 22 10.38 -7.62 -18.30
C LEU A 22 11.08 -8.15 -17.04
N ASP A 23 12.36 -7.85 -16.86
CA ASP A 23 13.10 -8.24 -15.65
C ASP A 23 12.44 -7.61 -14.41
N GLU A 24 12.11 -8.41 -13.41
CA GLU A 24 11.50 -7.97 -12.16
C GLU A 24 12.34 -6.88 -11.45
N LYS A 25 13.68 -6.89 -11.64
CA LYS A 25 14.57 -5.83 -11.12
C LYS A 25 14.26 -4.45 -11.68
N ILE A 26 13.73 -4.36 -12.90
CA ILE A 26 13.29 -3.09 -13.48
C ILE A 26 12.06 -2.58 -12.72
N LEU A 27 11.19 -3.45 -12.21
CA LEU A 27 10.00 -3.05 -11.47
C LEU A 27 10.31 -2.51 -10.07
N GLU A 28 11.48 -2.83 -9.51
CA GLU A 28 11.94 -2.36 -8.19
C GLU A 28 12.10 -0.83 -8.07
N GLY A 29 12.19 -0.11 -9.19
CA GLY A 29 12.29 1.36 -9.16
C GLY A 29 10.97 2.10 -9.16
N PHE A 30 9.85 1.39 -9.34
CA PHE A 30 8.52 1.97 -9.24
C PHE A 30 8.13 2.10 -7.77
N SER A 31 7.38 3.15 -7.45
CA SER A 31 6.85 3.37 -6.10
C SER A 31 5.35 3.21 -6.19
N ILE A 32 4.83 2.26 -5.41
CA ILE A 32 3.41 2.03 -5.23
C ILE A 32 3.15 2.26 -3.75
N ARG A 33 2.20 3.14 -3.43
CA ARG A 33 1.99 3.62 -2.06
C ARG A 33 0.60 3.26 -1.57
N ASN A 34 0.52 2.69 -0.37
CA ASN A 34 -0.75 2.45 0.32
C ASN A 34 -1.33 3.80 0.75
N VAL A 35 -2.57 4.07 0.35
CA VAL A 35 -3.28 5.32 0.64
C VAL A 35 -4.38 5.14 1.70
N GLY A 36 -4.61 3.90 2.16
CA GLY A 36 -5.66 3.55 3.11
C GLY A 36 -6.99 3.19 2.43
N PRO A 37 -8.12 3.31 3.16
CA PRO A 37 -8.19 3.68 4.58
C PRO A 37 -7.66 2.59 5.51
N ALA A 38 -7.33 2.97 6.75
CA ALA A 38 -7.15 2.03 7.87
C ALA A 38 -8.22 2.21 8.97
N GLY A 39 -9.11 3.21 8.83
CA GLY A 39 -10.05 3.62 9.86
C GLY A 39 -11.16 2.60 10.19
N MET A 40 -11.40 1.62 9.32
CA MET A 40 -12.22 0.43 9.62
C MET A 40 -11.38 -0.83 9.80
N SER A 41 -10.08 -0.76 9.53
CA SER A 41 -9.17 -1.91 9.43
C SER A 41 -9.58 -2.95 8.39
N GLY A 42 -10.40 -3.93 8.79
CA GLY A 42 -10.77 -5.12 8.01
C GLY A 42 -10.59 -6.41 8.82
N ARG A 43 -10.96 -7.55 8.22
CA ARG A 43 -11.17 -8.82 8.92
C ARG A 43 -9.91 -9.45 9.54
N ILE A 44 -9.94 -9.67 10.86
CA ILE A 44 -8.90 -10.35 11.65
C ILE A 44 -9.37 -11.75 12.07
N THR A 45 -8.57 -12.77 11.77
CA THR A 45 -8.94 -14.19 11.89
C THR A 45 -8.06 -14.98 12.85
N ALA A 46 -6.91 -14.45 13.26
CA ALA A 46 -6.00 -15.11 14.19
C ALA A 46 -5.29 -14.10 15.09
N ILE A 47 -5.09 -14.46 16.36
CA ILE A 47 -4.39 -13.64 17.38
C ILE A 47 -3.55 -14.57 18.24
N ASP A 48 -2.30 -14.21 18.50
CA ASP A 48 -1.51 -14.79 19.60
C ASP A 48 -0.57 -13.73 20.18
N VAL A 49 -0.20 -13.89 21.46
CA VAL A 49 0.55 -12.88 22.23
C VAL A 49 1.70 -13.55 22.98
N VAL A 50 2.81 -12.85 23.15
CA VAL A 50 3.89 -13.30 24.02
C VAL A 50 3.47 -13.12 25.48
N ASN A 51 3.17 -14.21 26.19
CA ASN A 51 2.61 -14.14 27.54
C ASN A 51 3.51 -13.39 28.54
N SER A 52 4.83 -13.53 28.44
CA SER A 52 5.79 -12.85 29.31
C SER A 52 5.99 -11.36 28.97
N ALA A 53 5.52 -10.93 27.79
CA ALA A 53 5.65 -9.57 27.29
C ALA A 53 4.38 -9.19 26.52
N PRO A 54 3.23 -9.00 27.21
CA PRO A 54 1.92 -9.00 26.55
C PRO A 54 1.62 -7.76 25.70
N ASN A 55 2.58 -6.83 25.58
CA ASN A 55 2.56 -5.77 24.56
C ASN A 55 3.09 -6.24 23.19
N HIS A 56 3.65 -7.46 23.12
CA HIS A 56 4.14 -8.09 21.90
C HIS A 56 3.06 -8.99 21.33
N ILE A 57 2.34 -8.47 20.35
CA ILE A 57 1.09 -9.03 19.80
C ILE A 57 1.32 -9.38 18.33
N TYR A 58 0.87 -10.55 17.92
CA TYR A 58 0.81 -10.98 16.53
C TYR A 58 -0.64 -11.22 16.13
N ILE A 59 -1.01 -10.72 14.95
CA ILE A 59 -2.34 -10.92 14.38
C ILE A 59 -2.24 -11.42 12.94
N GLY A 60 -3.22 -12.20 12.53
CA GLY A 60 -3.42 -12.66 11.17
C GLY A 60 -4.72 -12.10 10.63
N SER A 61 -4.64 -11.48 9.45
CA SER A 61 -5.83 -11.03 8.72
C SER A 61 -6.28 -12.08 7.70
N ALA A 62 -7.54 -12.01 7.28
CA ALA A 62 -8.12 -13.02 6.39
C ALA A 62 -7.43 -13.13 5.02
N SER A 63 -6.82 -12.04 4.54
CA SER A 63 -6.12 -11.99 3.25
C SER A 63 -5.01 -10.92 3.17
N GLY A 64 -4.62 -10.32 4.31
CA GLY A 64 -3.65 -9.22 4.40
C GLY A 64 -2.36 -9.54 5.17
N GLY A 65 -2.11 -10.82 5.45
CA GLY A 65 -0.87 -11.31 6.06
C GLY A 65 -0.85 -11.23 7.58
N VAL A 66 0.35 -11.46 8.14
CA VAL A 66 0.66 -11.39 9.57
C VAL A 66 1.24 -10.02 9.91
N TRP A 67 0.79 -9.48 11.04
CA TRP A 67 1.20 -8.19 11.57
C TRP A 67 1.71 -8.33 13.00
N GLU A 68 2.71 -7.53 13.34
CA GLU A 68 3.34 -7.48 14.66
C GLU A 68 3.21 -6.08 15.27
N SER A 69 2.91 -6.04 16.56
CA SER A 69 3.09 -4.88 17.42
C SER A 69 3.97 -5.26 18.60
N THR A 70 4.90 -4.38 19.00
CA THR A 70 5.76 -4.58 20.18
C THR A 70 5.49 -3.59 21.32
N ASP A 71 4.52 -2.69 21.12
CA ASP A 71 4.18 -1.58 22.00
C ASP A 71 2.71 -1.59 22.47
N GLY A 72 2.04 -2.74 22.33
CA GLY A 72 0.68 -2.95 22.82
C GLY A 72 -0.40 -2.40 21.88
N GLY A 73 -0.12 -2.34 20.58
CA GLY A 73 -1.05 -1.94 19.53
C GLY A 73 -0.97 -0.47 19.12
N VAL A 74 0.10 0.24 19.47
CA VAL A 74 0.33 1.62 19.03
C VAL A 74 0.84 1.62 17.59
N GLU A 75 1.84 0.81 17.26
CA GLU A 75 2.30 0.59 15.89
C GLU A 75 2.13 -0.87 15.44
N TRP A 76 1.89 -1.07 14.15
CA TRP A 76 1.73 -2.37 13.52
C TRP A 76 2.58 -2.47 12.25
N ASN A 77 3.36 -3.54 12.14
CA ASN A 77 4.23 -3.81 11.00
C ASN A 77 3.84 -5.12 10.31
N PRO A 78 3.70 -5.15 8.97
CA PRO A 78 3.49 -6.38 8.24
C PRO A 78 4.81 -7.17 8.19
N ILE A 79 4.76 -8.47 8.50
CA ILE A 79 5.94 -9.33 8.54
C ILE A 79 5.84 -10.56 7.62
N PHE A 80 4.83 -10.59 6.73
CA PHE A 80 4.49 -11.76 5.90
C PHE A 80 4.27 -11.44 4.41
N ASP A 81 4.58 -10.21 3.96
CA ASP A 81 4.22 -9.70 2.61
C ASP A 81 4.85 -10.48 1.43
N ASP A 82 5.94 -11.22 1.67
CA ASP A 82 6.68 -11.99 0.67
C ASP A 82 6.12 -13.41 0.42
N GLN A 83 5.18 -13.86 1.25
CA GLN A 83 4.71 -15.25 1.23
C GLN A 83 3.68 -15.51 0.12
N PRO A 84 3.57 -16.75 -0.40
CA PRO A 84 2.76 -17.06 -1.58
C PRO A 84 1.24 -16.96 -1.38
N SER A 85 0.78 -16.79 -0.14
CA SER A 85 -0.59 -16.40 0.19
C SER A 85 -0.56 -15.61 1.49
N LEU A 86 -1.33 -14.53 1.53
CA LEU A 86 -1.50 -13.67 2.69
C LEU A 86 -2.77 -13.99 3.49
N ALA A 87 -3.49 -15.05 3.13
CA ALA A 87 -4.63 -15.52 3.89
C ALA A 87 -4.17 -16.26 5.14
N ILE A 88 -4.55 -15.79 6.32
CA ILE A 88 -4.12 -16.38 7.59
C ILE A 88 -5.30 -17.07 8.27
N GLY A 89 -5.12 -18.33 8.65
CA GLY A 89 -6.11 -19.11 9.39
C GLY A 89 -5.71 -19.43 10.83
N ALA A 90 -4.41 -19.44 11.14
CA ALA A 90 -3.90 -19.69 12.48
C ALA A 90 -2.52 -19.06 12.71
N ILE A 91 -2.27 -18.60 13.94
CA ILE A 91 -0.96 -18.18 14.43
C ILE A 91 -0.71 -18.87 15.76
N LYS A 92 0.50 -19.37 15.98
CA LYS A 92 0.91 -19.87 17.29
C LYS A 92 2.36 -19.53 17.62
N ILE A 93 2.57 -18.95 18.79
CA ILE A 93 3.88 -18.59 19.32
C ILE A 93 4.35 -19.67 20.28
N ASN A 94 5.60 -20.10 20.14
CA ASN A 94 6.23 -20.93 21.17
C ASN A 94 6.50 -20.07 22.41
N GLN A 95 5.71 -20.25 23.47
CA GLN A 95 5.83 -19.45 24.69
C GLN A 95 7.16 -19.67 25.45
N GLN A 96 7.87 -20.78 25.19
CA GLN A 96 9.23 -21.01 25.74
C GLN A 96 10.32 -20.30 24.92
N ASN A 97 10.06 -20.02 23.65
CA ASN A 97 10.96 -19.30 22.74
C ASN A 97 10.13 -18.42 21.79
N PRO A 98 9.78 -17.18 22.19
CA PRO A 98 8.91 -16.32 21.39
C PRO A 98 9.44 -15.91 20.01
N SER A 99 10.73 -16.18 19.71
CA SER A 99 11.25 -16.01 18.35
C SER A 99 10.77 -17.09 17.38
N GLU A 100 10.27 -18.21 17.90
CA GLU A 100 9.64 -19.26 17.10
C GLU A 100 8.13 -19.03 16.96
N ILE A 101 7.71 -18.81 15.71
CA ILE A 101 6.32 -18.50 15.36
C ILE A 101 5.88 -19.44 14.24
N TRP A 102 4.68 -19.98 14.37
CA TRP A 102 4.04 -20.84 13.38
C TRP A 102 2.82 -20.14 12.80
N VAL A 103 2.69 -20.18 11.47
CA VAL A 103 1.59 -19.55 10.72
C VAL A 103 0.97 -20.56 9.77
N GLY A 104 -0.32 -20.81 9.95
CA GLY A 104 -1.15 -21.61 9.07
C GLY A 104 -1.88 -20.69 8.10
N THR A 105 -1.69 -20.92 6.80
CA THR A 105 -2.36 -20.10 5.78
C THR A 105 -3.70 -20.68 5.34
N GLY A 106 -4.58 -19.81 4.85
CA GLY A 106 -5.95 -20.07 4.44
C GLY A 106 -6.94 -19.85 5.57
N GLU A 107 -7.89 -18.93 5.38
CA GLU A 107 -8.91 -18.61 6.38
C GLU A 107 -9.75 -19.85 6.72
N GLY A 108 -9.92 -20.11 8.02
CA GLY A 108 -10.60 -21.30 8.54
C GLY A 108 -12.12 -21.29 8.50
N ASN A 109 -12.73 -20.18 8.10
CA ASN A 109 -14.18 -20.05 7.95
C ASN A 109 -14.54 -20.24 6.48
N PRO A 110 -15.26 -21.31 6.11
CA PRO A 110 -15.59 -21.57 4.72
C PRO A 110 -16.72 -20.63 4.28
N ARG A 111 -16.43 -19.34 4.03
CA ARG A 111 -17.32 -18.35 3.43
C ARG A 111 -17.08 -18.28 1.90
N ASN A 112 -18.01 -17.74 1.13
CA ASN A 112 -17.85 -17.58 -0.32
C ASN A 112 -16.73 -16.58 -0.71
N SER A 113 -16.40 -15.65 0.19
CA SER A 113 -15.32 -14.67 0.09
C SER A 113 -13.99 -15.15 0.70
N GLN A 114 -13.90 -16.43 1.11
CA GLN A 114 -12.70 -16.99 1.72
C GLN A 114 -11.51 -17.08 0.75
N ASN A 115 -10.32 -16.67 1.21
CA ASN A 115 -9.05 -16.86 0.47
C ASN A 115 -8.32 -18.12 0.94
N SER A 116 -7.82 -18.89 -0.03
CA SER A 116 -7.09 -20.13 0.22
C SER A 116 -5.60 -19.88 0.53
N GLY A 117 -5.06 -20.75 1.37
CA GLY A 117 -3.67 -20.79 1.79
C GLY A 117 -2.78 -21.67 0.94
N LYS A 118 -1.51 -21.71 1.34
CA LYS A 118 -0.40 -22.44 0.72
C LYS A 118 0.41 -23.24 1.74
N GLY A 119 -0.22 -23.69 2.83
CA GLY A 119 0.38 -24.56 3.84
C GLY A 119 0.84 -23.83 5.11
N ILE A 120 1.81 -24.42 5.80
CA ILE A 120 2.30 -23.93 7.10
C ILE A 120 3.71 -23.33 6.98
N PHE A 121 3.94 -22.25 7.71
CA PHE A 121 5.19 -21.51 7.75
C PHE A 121 5.71 -21.41 9.17
N ARG A 122 7.03 -21.37 9.31
CA ARG A 122 7.73 -21.22 10.59
C ARG A 122 8.76 -20.12 10.50
N SER A 123 8.80 -19.24 11.50
CA SER A 123 9.90 -18.32 11.73
C SER A 123 10.70 -18.75 12.96
N LEU A 124 11.99 -18.40 12.99
CA LEU A 124 12.90 -18.59 14.14
C LEU A 124 13.52 -17.27 14.62
N ASP A 125 13.13 -16.14 14.04
CA ASP A 125 13.71 -14.82 14.29
C ASP A 125 12.64 -13.74 14.53
N GLY A 126 11.46 -14.15 15.02
CA GLY A 126 10.36 -13.26 15.33
C GLY A 126 9.58 -12.77 14.11
N GLY A 127 9.60 -13.51 13.01
CA GLY A 127 8.86 -13.22 11.78
C GLY A 127 9.62 -12.41 10.73
N ARG A 128 10.94 -12.22 10.90
CA ARG A 128 11.77 -11.53 9.89
C ARG A 128 12.05 -12.42 8.68
N THR A 129 12.20 -13.72 8.91
CA THR A 129 12.32 -14.74 7.86
C THR A 129 11.36 -15.91 8.13
N TRP A 130 10.90 -16.55 7.05
CA TRP A 130 9.92 -17.63 7.09
C TRP A 130 10.40 -18.82 6.27
N MET A 131 10.21 -20.01 6.84
CA MET A 131 10.43 -21.30 6.19
C MET A 131 9.07 -21.92 5.89
N HIS A 132 8.86 -22.35 4.64
CA HIS A 132 7.70 -23.16 4.29
C HIS A 132 7.92 -24.59 4.80
N MET A 133 6.99 -25.07 5.62
CA MET A 133 7.08 -26.36 6.33
C MET A 133 6.14 -27.43 5.75
N GLY A 134 5.59 -27.22 4.54
CA GLY A 134 4.73 -28.19 3.85
C GLY A 134 3.24 -27.97 4.07
N LEU A 135 2.44 -29.02 3.85
CA LEU A 135 0.98 -29.00 3.90
C LEU A 135 0.32 -28.06 2.86
N THR A 136 0.97 -27.78 1.74
CA THR A 136 0.48 -26.84 0.70
C THR A 136 -0.89 -27.20 0.13
N GLU A 137 -1.20 -28.49 0.04
CA GLU A 137 -2.44 -28.98 -0.55
C GLU A 137 -3.64 -28.99 0.42
N THR A 138 -3.43 -28.64 1.69
CA THR A 138 -4.53 -28.49 2.64
C THR A 138 -5.40 -27.28 2.34
N LYS A 139 -4.84 -26.23 1.72
CA LYS A 139 -5.47 -24.93 1.39
C LYS A 139 -6.02 -24.14 2.58
N VAL A 140 -6.34 -24.76 3.70
CA VAL A 140 -6.89 -24.12 4.89
C VAL A 140 -6.32 -24.79 6.13
N ILE A 141 -5.61 -24.01 6.94
CA ILE A 141 -5.13 -24.41 8.26
C ILE A 141 -5.81 -23.55 9.30
N HIS A 142 -6.68 -24.16 10.10
CA HIS A 142 -7.52 -23.44 11.06
C HIS A 142 -6.97 -23.47 12.49
N ARG A 143 -6.14 -24.47 12.83
CA ARG A 143 -5.59 -24.64 14.18
C ARG A 143 -4.14 -25.10 14.16
N ILE A 144 -3.36 -24.57 15.11
CA ILE A 144 -1.99 -24.99 15.40
C ILE A 144 -1.86 -25.14 16.91
N LEU A 145 -1.35 -26.29 17.36
CA LEU A 145 -1.02 -26.53 18.75
C LEU A 145 0.46 -26.88 18.86
N ILE A 146 1.13 -26.31 19.86
CA ILE A 146 2.52 -26.61 20.22
C ILE A 146 2.49 -27.34 21.56
N ASP A 147 3.14 -28.49 21.66
CA ASP A 147 3.30 -29.17 22.93
C ASP A 147 4.20 -28.34 23.87
N GLY A 148 3.63 -27.92 25.00
CA GLY A 148 4.31 -27.07 25.97
C GLY A 148 5.39 -27.78 26.80
N HIS A 149 5.54 -29.11 26.69
CA HIS A 149 6.61 -29.90 27.33
C HIS A 149 7.70 -30.27 26.31
N ASP A 150 7.33 -30.45 25.05
CA ASP A 150 8.25 -30.71 23.94
C ASP A 150 7.88 -29.90 22.68
N PRO A 151 8.44 -28.68 22.51
CA PRO A 151 8.11 -27.83 21.37
C PRO A 151 8.52 -28.38 19.99
N SER A 152 9.21 -29.53 19.89
CA SER A 152 9.38 -30.20 18.60
C SER A 152 8.13 -30.94 18.13
N THR A 153 7.17 -31.17 19.03
CA THR A 153 5.88 -31.77 18.75
C THR A 153 4.82 -30.71 18.43
N ILE A 154 4.32 -30.73 17.19
CA ILE A 154 3.37 -29.75 16.65
C ILE A 154 2.18 -30.48 16.05
N TYR A 155 0.97 -29.97 16.31
CA TYR A 155 -0.26 -30.47 15.71
C TYR A 155 -0.89 -29.38 14.84
N VAL A 156 -1.38 -29.77 13.67
CA VAL A 156 -2.02 -28.89 12.69
C VAL A 156 -3.40 -29.43 12.36
N GLY A 157 -4.41 -28.59 12.56
CA GLY A 157 -5.78 -28.85 12.12
C GLY A 157 -6.02 -28.29 10.73
N ALA A 158 -6.08 -29.18 9.74
CA ALA A 158 -6.36 -28.82 8.35
C ALA A 158 -7.86 -28.89 8.06
N GLY A 159 -8.45 -27.76 7.68
CA GLY A 159 -9.85 -27.66 7.27
C GLY A 159 -10.09 -28.24 5.87
N GLY A 160 -9.11 -28.10 4.97
CA GLY A 160 -9.28 -28.47 3.56
C GLY A 160 -9.96 -27.40 2.71
N SER A 161 -9.84 -27.52 1.39
CA SER A 161 -10.53 -26.64 0.43
C SER A 161 -12.06 -26.77 0.53
N PRO A 162 -12.86 -25.72 0.78
CA PRO A 162 -14.31 -25.87 0.75
C PRO A 162 -14.87 -26.19 -0.66
N TRP A 163 -14.07 -25.99 -1.71
CA TRP A 163 -14.52 -26.02 -3.11
C TRP A 163 -14.43 -27.38 -3.79
N ASN A 164 -13.67 -28.33 -3.22
CA ASN A 164 -13.50 -29.65 -3.81
C ASN A 164 -13.18 -30.71 -2.75
N PRO A 165 -13.66 -31.96 -2.92
CA PRO A 165 -13.21 -33.08 -2.10
C PRO A 165 -11.70 -33.27 -2.22
N SER A 166 -11.04 -33.59 -1.11
CA SER A 166 -9.61 -33.83 -1.02
C SER A 166 -9.28 -34.64 0.24
N THR A 167 -8.26 -35.50 0.15
CA THR A 167 -7.75 -36.22 1.32
C THR A 167 -6.86 -35.34 2.21
N GLU A 168 -6.47 -34.15 1.78
CA GLU A 168 -5.56 -33.24 2.50
C GLU A 168 -6.26 -32.44 3.61
N ARG A 169 -6.88 -33.18 4.54
CA ARG A 169 -7.65 -32.67 5.67
C ARG A 169 -7.39 -33.49 6.93
N GLY A 170 -7.86 -32.99 8.06
CA GLY A 170 -7.77 -33.69 9.34
C GLY A 170 -6.61 -33.19 10.21
N VAL A 171 -6.21 -33.99 11.18
CA VAL A 171 -5.13 -33.62 12.11
C VAL A 171 -3.81 -34.18 11.61
N PHE A 172 -2.83 -33.30 11.45
CA PHE A 172 -1.45 -33.64 11.14
C PHE A 172 -0.57 -33.41 12.35
N LYS A 173 0.41 -34.29 12.57
CA LYS A 173 1.38 -34.22 13.65
C LYS A 173 2.80 -34.23 13.10
N SER A 174 3.64 -33.38 13.66
CA SER A 174 5.09 -33.46 13.53
C SER A 174 5.71 -33.68 14.91
N THR A 175 6.84 -34.36 14.96
CA THR A 175 7.68 -34.54 16.17
C THR A 175 9.13 -34.07 15.94
N ASP A 176 9.41 -33.49 14.77
CA ASP A 176 10.72 -33.03 14.33
C ASP A 176 10.72 -31.54 13.96
N SER A 177 9.87 -30.76 14.65
CA SER A 177 9.64 -29.33 14.41
C SER A 177 9.21 -29.02 12.97
N GLY A 178 8.25 -29.78 12.46
CA GLY A 178 7.56 -29.59 11.18
C GLY A 178 8.32 -30.02 9.93
N LYS A 179 9.45 -30.73 10.05
CA LYS A 179 10.19 -31.23 8.88
C LYS A 179 9.41 -32.35 8.19
N THR A 180 8.74 -33.19 8.97
CA THR A 180 7.85 -34.23 8.47
C THR A 180 6.49 -34.18 9.18
N TRP A 181 5.45 -34.59 8.46
CA TRP A 181 4.07 -34.59 8.95
C TRP A 181 3.42 -35.95 8.75
N THR A 182 2.75 -36.43 9.80
CA THR A 182 1.93 -37.65 9.77
C THR A 182 0.47 -37.26 9.97
N LYS A 183 -0.42 -37.73 9.11
CA LYS A 183 -1.87 -37.58 9.29
C LYS A 183 -2.34 -38.58 10.34
N ILE A 184 -2.82 -38.09 11.47
CA ILE A 184 -3.15 -38.90 12.66
C ILE A 184 -4.64 -39.00 12.95
N LEU A 185 -5.47 -38.15 12.32
CA LEU A 185 -6.92 -38.24 12.39
C LEU A 185 -7.54 -37.80 11.06
N TYR A 186 -8.42 -38.63 10.51
CA TYR A 186 -9.10 -38.42 9.22
C TYR A 186 -10.40 -39.23 9.19
N SER A 187 -11.47 -38.66 8.64
CA SER A 187 -12.76 -39.37 8.49
C SER A 187 -13.13 -39.59 7.01
N ASN A 188 -13.12 -38.54 6.18
CA ASN A 188 -13.40 -38.62 4.74
C ASN A 188 -12.81 -37.41 3.98
N ASP A 189 -13.05 -37.34 2.67
CA ASP A 189 -12.49 -36.32 1.76
C ASP A 189 -13.21 -34.95 1.79
N LYS A 190 -14.21 -34.80 2.66
CA LYS A 190 -15.00 -33.57 2.85
C LYS A 190 -14.93 -33.04 4.29
N SER A 191 -14.31 -33.80 5.20
CA SER A 191 -14.25 -33.49 6.62
C SER A 191 -12.86 -33.01 7.00
N GLY A 192 -12.78 -31.75 7.43
CA GLY A 192 -11.58 -31.16 7.99
C GLY A 192 -11.73 -30.87 9.47
N VAL A 193 -10.71 -30.25 10.06
CA VAL A 193 -10.75 -29.83 11.45
C VAL A 193 -11.55 -28.54 11.57
N GLY A 194 -12.67 -28.60 12.29
CA GLY A 194 -13.47 -27.43 12.68
C GLY A 194 -12.98 -26.79 13.96
N ASP A 195 -12.40 -27.57 14.88
CA ASP A 195 -11.68 -27.07 16.06
C ASP A 195 -10.74 -28.16 16.64
N LEU A 196 -9.72 -27.75 17.39
CA LEU A 196 -8.68 -28.60 17.96
C LEU A 196 -8.11 -27.96 19.22
N ILE A 197 -8.27 -28.63 20.35
CA ILE A 197 -7.80 -28.16 21.66
C ILE A 197 -6.93 -29.22 22.36
N MET A 198 -6.02 -28.76 23.21
CA MET A 198 -5.11 -29.58 24.01
C MET A 198 -5.30 -29.29 25.49
N ASP A 199 -5.24 -30.34 26.31
CA ASP A 199 -5.24 -30.18 27.76
C ASP A 199 -3.93 -29.50 28.20
N PRO A 200 -3.97 -28.33 28.86
CA PRO A 200 -2.77 -27.58 29.22
C PRO A 200 -1.90 -28.29 30.27
N ALA A 201 -2.48 -29.23 31.04
CA ALA A 201 -1.76 -30.03 32.02
C ALA A 201 -1.26 -31.37 31.45
N ASN A 202 -1.82 -31.83 30.34
CA ASN A 202 -1.42 -33.08 29.68
C ASN A 202 -1.46 -32.93 28.14
N PRO A 203 -0.36 -32.53 27.49
CA PRO A 203 -0.31 -32.35 26.03
C PRO A 203 -0.62 -33.59 25.19
N ARG A 204 -0.62 -34.78 25.80
CA ARG A 204 -1.03 -36.02 25.11
C ARG A 204 -2.54 -36.19 25.04
N LYS A 205 -3.31 -35.43 25.84
CA LYS A 205 -4.76 -35.37 25.77
C LYS A 205 -5.20 -34.25 24.84
N ILE A 206 -5.79 -34.63 23.71
CA ILE A 206 -6.23 -33.72 22.65
C ILE A 206 -7.67 -34.07 22.29
N ILE A 207 -8.49 -33.04 22.05
CA ILE A 207 -9.85 -33.19 21.56
C ILE A 207 -9.94 -32.48 20.21
N ALA A 208 -10.42 -33.21 19.20
CA ALA A 208 -10.55 -32.73 17.84
C ALA A 208 -12.01 -32.82 17.37
N ALA A 209 -12.52 -31.73 16.80
CA ALA A 209 -13.78 -31.69 16.09
C ALA A 209 -13.52 -31.78 14.59
N LEU A 210 -13.95 -32.89 13.96
CA LEU A 210 -14.02 -32.97 12.50
C LEU A 210 -15.36 -32.41 12.02
N TYR A 211 -15.31 -31.65 10.94
CA TYR A 211 -16.41 -30.90 10.36
C TYR A 211 -16.49 -31.15 8.85
N GLU A 212 -17.54 -31.86 8.44
CA GLU A 212 -17.87 -32.06 7.03
C GLU A 212 -18.49 -30.80 6.45
N HIS A 213 -17.88 -30.25 5.40
CA HIS A 213 -18.41 -29.08 4.69
C HIS A 213 -18.00 -29.06 3.22
N MET A 214 -18.89 -28.54 2.38
CA MET A 214 -18.64 -28.37 0.95
C MET A 214 -19.36 -27.14 0.41
N ARG A 215 -18.75 -26.50 -0.58
CA ARG A 215 -19.31 -25.38 -1.32
C ARG A 215 -19.27 -25.61 -2.82
N THR A 216 -20.27 -25.06 -3.48
CA THR A 216 -20.27 -24.76 -4.90
C THR A 216 -20.57 -23.27 -5.07
N PRO A 217 -20.51 -22.70 -6.29
CA PRO A 217 -20.94 -21.31 -6.49
C PRO A 217 -22.40 -21.03 -6.15
N TRP A 218 -23.25 -22.06 -5.98
CA TRP A 218 -24.71 -21.93 -5.80
C TRP A 218 -25.27 -22.69 -4.59
N ASP A 219 -24.41 -23.29 -3.77
CA ASP A 219 -24.85 -24.08 -2.61
C ASP A 219 -23.75 -24.22 -1.57
N PHE A 220 -24.15 -24.35 -0.31
CA PHE A 220 -23.29 -24.64 0.83
C PHE A 220 -23.93 -25.71 1.70
N VAL A 221 -23.13 -26.69 2.12
CA VAL A 221 -23.56 -27.76 3.02
C VAL A 221 -22.67 -27.76 4.26
N SER A 222 -23.28 -27.54 5.43
CA SER A 222 -22.68 -27.70 6.75
C SER A 222 -23.17 -29.00 7.40
N GLY A 223 -22.23 -29.88 7.76
CA GLY A 223 -22.49 -31.12 8.49
C GLY A 223 -22.68 -32.36 7.61
N GLY A 224 -22.37 -33.53 8.19
CA GLY A 224 -22.35 -34.79 7.47
C GLY A 224 -21.87 -35.96 8.34
N ALA A 225 -21.80 -37.15 7.74
CA ALA A 225 -21.43 -38.37 8.46
C ALA A 225 -19.95 -38.41 8.90
N GLY A 226 -19.09 -37.64 8.21
CA GLY A 226 -17.68 -37.50 8.56
C GLY A 226 -17.42 -36.53 9.72
N SER A 227 -18.41 -35.72 10.11
CA SER A 227 -18.33 -34.88 11.30
C SER A 227 -18.27 -35.72 12.59
N GLY A 228 -17.67 -35.17 13.64
CA GLY A 228 -17.70 -35.76 14.96
C GLY A 228 -16.63 -35.24 15.90
N LEU A 229 -16.80 -35.57 17.17
CA LEU A 229 -15.86 -35.23 18.24
C LEU A 229 -14.99 -36.45 18.58
N TYR A 230 -13.69 -36.25 18.65
CA TYR A 230 -12.71 -37.31 18.91
C TYR A 230 -11.78 -36.90 20.04
N ILE A 231 -11.47 -37.83 20.93
CA ILE A 231 -10.52 -37.65 22.03
C ILE A 231 -9.39 -38.66 21.94
N THR A 232 -8.18 -38.22 22.26
CA THR A 232 -6.99 -39.07 22.43
C THR A 232 -6.34 -38.76 23.77
N TYR A 233 -5.60 -39.73 24.32
CA TYR A 233 -4.78 -39.58 25.54
C TYR A 233 -3.32 -39.97 25.32
N ASP A 234 -2.97 -40.42 24.12
CA ASP A 234 -1.64 -40.90 23.76
C ASP A 234 -0.93 -39.98 22.76
N GLY A 235 -1.45 -38.77 22.53
CA GLY A 235 -0.89 -37.81 21.59
C GLY A 235 -1.25 -38.13 20.14
N GLY A 236 -2.41 -38.78 19.93
CA GLY A 236 -3.00 -39.03 18.61
C GLY A 236 -2.64 -40.35 17.97
N GLU A 237 -2.09 -41.31 18.72
CA GLU A 237 -1.87 -42.68 18.22
C GLU A 237 -3.21 -43.44 18.12
N LYS A 238 -4.10 -43.22 19.09
CA LYS A 238 -5.47 -43.74 19.08
C LYS A 238 -6.48 -42.65 19.40
N TRP A 239 -7.62 -42.72 18.75
CA TRP A 239 -8.73 -41.80 18.93
C TRP A 239 -10.01 -42.56 19.28
N LYS A 240 -10.71 -42.09 20.31
CA LYS A 240 -12.08 -42.50 20.64
C LYS A 240 -13.04 -41.46 20.04
N LYS A 241 -13.99 -41.90 19.21
CA LYS A 241 -15.10 -41.05 18.76
C LYS A 241 -16.13 -40.95 19.88
N ILE A 242 -16.57 -39.75 20.21
CA ILE A 242 -17.65 -39.48 21.15
C ILE A 242 -18.98 -39.51 20.39
N THR A 243 -19.98 -40.18 20.96
CA THR A 243 -21.27 -40.42 20.32
C THR A 243 -22.44 -40.01 21.24
N ALA A 244 -23.66 -40.35 20.83
CA ALA A 244 -24.84 -40.11 21.65
C ALA A 244 -24.84 -40.95 22.95
N ASP A 245 -24.17 -42.10 22.97
CA ASP A 245 -24.05 -42.94 24.18
C ASP A 245 -23.22 -42.21 25.26
N GLU A 246 -22.32 -41.32 24.84
CA GLU A 246 -21.55 -40.43 25.70
C GLU A 246 -22.22 -39.05 25.92
N GLY A 247 -23.44 -38.83 25.43
CA GLY A 247 -24.25 -37.62 25.72
C GLY A 247 -24.21 -36.49 24.68
N LEU A 248 -23.62 -36.72 23.49
CA LEU A 248 -23.78 -35.80 22.34
C LEU A 248 -25.16 -35.94 21.66
N PRO A 249 -25.59 -34.98 20.82
CA PRO A 249 -26.81 -35.15 20.04
C PRO A 249 -26.73 -36.35 19.10
N ALA A 250 -27.84 -37.07 18.95
CA ALA A 250 -27.96 -38.14 17.94
C ALA A 250 -28.15 -37.55 16.53
N GLY A 251 -27.68 -38.28 15.51
CA GLY A 251 -27.83 -37.91 14.10
C GLY A 251 -26.57 -37.27 13.50
N GLN A 252 -26.74 -36.43 12.49
CA GLN A 252 -25.64 -35.71 11.85
C GLN A 252 -25.21 -34.51 12.68
N LEU A 253 -23.90 -34.29 12.75
CA LEU A 253 -23.28 -33.16 13.44
C LEU A 253 -22.63 -32.23 12.40
N GLY A 254 -22.56 -30.95 12.76
CA GLY A 254 -21.97 -29.87 11.98
C GLY A 254 -20.65 -29.38 12.57
N ARG A 255 -20.39 -28.06 12.45
CA ARG A 255 -19.21 -27.44 13.08
C ARG A 255 -19.35 -27.51 14.61
N ILE A 256 -18.26 -27.79 15.30
CA ILE A 256 -18.21 -27.84 16.77
C ILE A 256 -17.10 -26.92 17.25
N GLY A 257 -17.43 -25.97 18.13
CA GLY A 257 -16.47 -25.13 18.84
C GLY A 257 -16.13 -25.73 20.20
N LEU A 258 -14.87 -25.67 20.62
CA LEU A 258 -14.36 -26.37 21.80
C LEU A 258 -13.59 -25.43 22.74
N ALA A 259 -13.79 -25.60 24.04
CA ALA A 259 -12.96 -24.96 25.05
C ALA A 259 -12.68 -25.87 26.23
N VAL A 260 -11.41 -26.01 26.60
CA VAL A 260 -10.99 -26.62 27.87
C VAL A 260 -10.75 -25.52 28.90
N SER A 261 -11.18 -25.74 30.14
CA SER A 261 -10.88 -24.82 31.24
C SER A 261 -9.40 -24.93 31.65
N PRO A 262 -8.60 -23.84 31.57
CA PRO A 262 -7.20 -23.87 31.98
C PRO A 262 -7.02 -24.09 33.49
N SER A 263 -7.91 -23.52 34.31
CA SER A 263 -7.90 -23.68 35.77
C SER A 263 -8.36 -25.08 36.21
N LYS A 264 -9.17 -25.77 35.40
CA LYS A 264 -9.73 -27.08 35.73
C LYS A 264 -9.95 -27.95 34.48
N PRO A 265 -8.91 -28.60 33.94
CA PRO A 265 -8.95 -29.29 32.64
C PRO A 265 -9.92 -30.49 32.49
N ASN A 266 -10.55 -30.92 33.59
CA ASN A 266 -11.66 -31.87 33.55
C ASN A 266 -12.96 -31.23 33.03
N ILE A 267 -13.06 -29.90 33.04
CA ILE A 267 -14.20 -29.18 32.50
C ILE A 267 -13.89 -28.79 31.06
N VAL A 268 -14.72 -29.27 30.14
CA VAL A 268 -14.65 -28.98 28.71
C VAL A 268 -16.05 -28.58 28.23
N TYR A 269 -16.11 -27.58 27.37
CA TYR A 269 -17.33 -27.11 26.73
C TYR A 269 -17.27 -27.38 25.23
N ALA A 270 -18.44 -27.66 24.64
CA ALA A 270 -18.61 -27.87 23.21
C ALA A 270 -19.87 -27.17 22.72
N LEU A 271 -19.74 -26.20 21.82
CA LEU A 271 -20.85 -25.69 21.02
C LEU A 271 -21.04 -26.62 19.84
N VAL A 272 -22.19 -27.28 19.74
CA VAL A 272 -22.42 -28.35 18.77
C VAL A 272 -23.52 -27.94 17.79
N GLU A 273 -23.17 -27.83 16.52
CA GLU A 273 -24.16 -27.79 15.44
C GLU A 273 -24.77 -29.17 15.21
N ALA A 274 -26.09 -29.25 15.23
CA ALA A 274 -26.87 -30.46 14.99
C ALA A 274 -28.25 -30.06 14.46
N LYS A 275 -29.20 -31.00 14.41
CA LYS A 275 -30.61 -30.68 14.10
C LYS A 275 -31.18 -29.62 15.07
N GLU A 276 -30.76 -29.67 16.34
CA GLU A 276 -30.96 -28.62 17.33
C GLU A 276 -29.59 -28.29 17.91
N ASN A 277 -29.13 -27.05 17.72
CA ASN A 277 -27.83 -26.60 18.20
C ASN A 277 -27.83 -26.52 19.73
N GLY A 278 -26.72 -26.86 20.37
CA GLY A 278 -26.62 -26.87 21.84
C GLY A 278 -25.22 -26.63 22.37
N LEU A 279 -25.14 -26.00 23.55
CA LEU A 279 -23.92 -25.96 24.34
C LEU A 279 -23.89 -27.16 25.28
N TYR A 280 -22.84 -27.95 25.19
CA TYR A 280 -22.59 -29.14 26.00
C TYR A 280 -21.41 -28.91 26.94
N ARG A 281 -21.44 -29.58 28.09
CA ARG A 281 -20.38 -29.55 29.09
C ARG A 281 -20.02 -30.96 29.55
N SER A 282 -18.72 -31.23 29.58
CA SER A 282 -18.12 -32.38 30.24
C SER A 282 -17.47 -31.96 31.56
N THR A 283 -17.50 -32.84 32.55
CA THR A 283 -16.84 -32.66 33.86
C THR A 283 -15.79 -33.73 34.16
N ASP A 284 -15.57 -34.64 33.23
CA ASP A 284 -14.63 -35.77 33.32
C ASP A 284 -13.58 -35.73 32.20
N GLY A 285 -13.32 -34.53 31.65
CA GLY A 285 -12.26 -34.29 30.70
C GLY A 285 -12.61 -34.56 29.24
N GLY A 286 -13.90 -34.69 28.90
CA GLY A 286 -14.40 -34.89 27.55
C GLY A 286 -14.95 -36.29 27.28
N GLU A 287 -15.05 -37.17 28.29
CA GLU A 287 -15.58 -38.53 28.15
C GLU A 287 -17.10 -38.57 28.07
N HIS A 288 -17.79 -37.84 28.96
CA HIS A 288 -19.25 -37.73 28.95
C HIS A 288 -19.70 -36.27 28.91
N TRP A 289 -20.79 -36.02 28.19
CA TRP A 289 -21.30 -34.69 27.89
C TRP A 289 -22.75 -34.54 28.35
N ASN A 290 -23.09 -33.35 28.84
CA ASN A 290 -24.45 -32.98 29.21
C ASN A 290 -24.83 -31.69 28.50
N LEU A 291 -26.05 -31.63 27.94
CA LEU A 291 -26.61 -30.39 27.40
C LEU A 291 -26.77 -29.36 28.53
N VAL A 292 -26.27 -28.15 28.31
CA VAL A 292 -26.37 -27.02 29.24
C VAL A 292 -27.50 -26.09 28.82
N THR A 293 -27.50 -25.65 27.56
CA THR A 293 -28.50 -24.74 27.01
C THR A 293 -28.57 -24.83 25.49
N THR A 294 -29.72 -24.48 24.92
CA THR A 294 -29.91 -24.22 23.48
C THR A 294 -30.20 -22.74 23.20
N ASN A 295 -30.25 -21.91 24.26
CA ASN A 295 -30.63 -20.50 24.17
C ASN A 295 -29.42 -19.57 24.07
N ASN A 296 -29.47 -18.58 23.17
CA ASN A 296 -28.47 -17.51 23.01
C ASN A 296 -27.03 -18.00 22.75
N ILE A 297 -26.88 -19.08 21.98
CA ILE A 297 -25.58 -19.70 21.64
C ILE A 297 -25.11 -19.41 20.20
N GLY A 298 -25.62 -18.34 19.59
CA GLY A 298 -25.29 -17.96 18.20
C GLY A 298 -26.17 -18.62 17.14
N ASN A 299 -26.07 -18.13 15.90
CA ASN A 299 -27.01 -18.42 14.81
C ASN A 299 -26.36 -18.94 13.51
N ARG A 300 -25.04 -18.86 13.33
CA ARG A 300 -24.35 -19.22 12.08
C ARG A 300 -23.08 -20.06 12.33
N PRO A 301 -23.22 -21.35 12.72
CA PRO A 301 -22.09 -22.17 13.14
C PRO A 301 -20.94 -22.25 12.12
N PHE A 302 -21.22 -22.35 10.82
CA PHE A 302 -20.14 -22.46 9.84
C PHE A 302 -19.21 -21.23 9.79
N TYR A 303 -19.69 -20.04 10.19
CA TYR A 303 -18.96 -18.77 10.05
C TYR A 303 -18.33 -18.32 11.36
N TYR A 304 -19.06 -18.46 12.46
CA TYR A 304 -18.60 -18.15 13.82
C TYR A 304 -19.19 -19.16 14.82
N HIS A 305 -18.33 -19.99 15.42
CA HIS A 305 -18.74 -20.99 16.41
C HIS A 305 -17.61 -21.21 17.42
N GLU A 306 -17.17 -20.12 18.01
CA GLU A 306 -15.99 -20.07 18.87
C GLU A 306 -16.41 -19.85 20.32
N ILE A 307 -15.82 -20.61 21.25
CA ILE A 307 -16.08 -20.50 22.68
C ILE A 307 -14.76 -20.49 23.44
N TYR A 308 -14.66 -19.67 24.49
CA TYR A 308 -13.48 -19.55 25.32
C TYR A 308 -13.85 -19.60 26.81
N VAL A 309 -12.98 -20.19 27.62
CA VAL A 309 -13.13 -20.26 29.08
C VAL A 309 -12.12 -19.30 29.72
N ASP A 310 -12.55 -18.53 30.72
CA ASP A 310 -11.65 -17.68 31.50
C ASP A 310 -10.55 -18.54 32.17
N PRO A 311 -9.26 -18.15 32.07
CA PRO A 311 -8.16 -18.95 32.57
C PRO A 311 -8.13 -19.11 34.10
N LYS A 312 -8.88 -18.30 34.84
CA LYS A 312 -8.97 -18.34 36.31
C LYS A 312 -10.37 -18.71 36.83
N ASN A 313 -11.39 -18.81 35.97
CA ASN A 313 -12.75 -19.19 36.36
C ASN A 313 -13.40 -20.14 35.34
N GLU A 314 -13.59 -21.41 35.70
CA GLU A 314 -14.15 -22.43 34.80
C GLU A 314 -15.61 -22.20 34.37
N ASN A 315 -16.33 -21.30 35.05
CA ASN A 315 -17.74 -21.00 34.78
C ASN A 315 -17.93 -19.74 33.96
N ARG A 316 -16.87 -18.94 33.75
CA ARG A 316 -16.94 -17.77 32.90
C ARG A 316 -16.60 -18.13 31.47
N LEU A 317 -17.57 -17.93 30.58
CA LEU A 317 -17.46 -18.27 29.16
C LEU A 317 -17.61 -17.03 28.29
N TRP A 318 -16.90 -17.02 27.18
CA TRP A 318 -17.06 -16.06 26.09
C TRP A 318 -17.50 -16.84 24.86
N ASN A 319 -18.67 -16.49 24.33
CA ASN A 319 -19.24 -17.09 23.14
C ASN A 319 -19.25 -16.05 22.02
N LEU A 320 -18.51 -16.35 20.95
CA LEU A 320 -18.29 -15.48 19.81
C LEU A 320 -19.11 -15.95 18.61
N PHE A 321 -19.93 -15.02 18.11
CA PHE A 321 -20.70 -15.15 16.88
C PHE A 321 -20.78 -13.77 16.21
N SER A 322 -21.88 -13.42 15.54
CA SER A 322 -22.13 -12.03 15.13
C SER A 322 -22.02 -11.03 16.28
N TYR A 323 -22.13 -11.50 17.54
CA TYR A 323 -21.92 -10.76 18.78
C TYR A 323 -20.89 -11.45 19.67
N VAL A 324 -20.46 -10.75 20.73
CA VAL A 324 -19.81 -11.37 21.88
C VAL A 324 -20.80 -11.44 23.04
N SER A 325 -21.02 -12.65 23.53
CA SER A 325 -21.82 -12.92 24.72
C SER A 325 -20.99 -13.58 25.80
N LYS A 326 -21.33 -13.28 27.06
CA LYS A 326 -20.59 -13.69 28.24
C LYS A 326 -21.50 -14.46 29.19
N SER A 327 -21.00 -15.55 29.75
CA SER A 327 -21.65 -16.30 30.84
C SER A 327 -20.78 -16.24 32.09
N GLU A 328 -21.40 -16.30 33.27
CA GLU A 328 -20.72 -16.43 34.57
C GLU A 328 -21.16 -17.70 35.33
N ASP A 329 -22.03 -18.52 34.74
CA ASP A 329 -22.69 -19.67 35.39
C ASP A 329 -22.47 -21.01 34.66
N GLY A 330 -21.39 -21.09 33.87
CA GLY A 330 -21.03 -22.27 33.09
C GLY A 330 -21.88 -22.46 31.85
N GLY A 331 -22.38 -21.35 31.27
CA GLY A 331 -23.12 -21.34 30.01
C GLY A 331 -24.61 -21.59 30.13
N ARG A 332 -25.19 -21.56 31.34
CA ARG A 332 -26.65 -21.68 31.51
C ARG A 332 -27.35 -20.42 31.03
N THR A 333 -26.75 -19.26 31.30
CA THR A 333 -27.21 -17.96 30.82
C THR A 333 -26.07 -17.20 30.15
N PHE A 334 -26.42 -16.42 29.12
CA PHE A 334 -25.50 -15.55 28.37
C PHE A 334 -26.05 -14.13 28.31
N GLU A 335 -25.19 -13.15 28.57
CA GLU A 335 -25.43 -11.72 28.38
C GLU A 335 -24.63 -11.22 27.17
N THR A 336 -25.28 -10.54 26.24
CA THR A 336 -24.59 -9.91 25.10
C THR A 336 -23.88 -8.62 25.54
N ILE A 337 -22.55 -8.66 25.49
CA ILE A 337 -21.71 -7.54 25.91
C ILE A 337 -21.29 -6.65 24.72
N LEU A 338 -21.22 -7.21 23.51
CA LEU A 338 -20.98 -6.48 22.25
C LEU A 338 -22.09 -6.81 21.25
N ASP A 339 -22.86 -5.80 20.84
CA ASP A 339 -23.89 -5.88 19.79
C ASP A 339 -23.55 -4.89 18.64
N TYR A 340 -24.36 -4.85 17.56
CA TYR A 340 -24.16 -3.94 16.41
C TYR A 340 -24.10 -2.44 16.78
N GLY A 341 -24.47 -2.03 18.01
CA GLY A 341 -24.55 -0.64 18.43
C GLY A 341 -23.51 -0.21 19.47
N LYS A 342 -22.69 -1.12 20.01
CA LYS A 342 -21.74 -0.83 21.11
C LYS A 342 -20.34 -0.40 20.66
N GLY A 343 -20.18 0.02 19.40
CA GLY A 343 -18.96 0.67 18.91
C GLY A 343 -17.79 -0.26 18.57
N VAL A 344 -18.00 -1.58 18.62
CA VAL A 344 -17.10 -2.60 18.06
C VAL A 344 -17.83 -3.27 16.90
N HIS A 345 -17.13 -3.50 15.79
CA HIS A 345 -17.71 -4.16 14.62
C HIS A 345 -18.17 -5.60 14.98
N PRO A 346 -19.32 -6.06 14.46
CA PRO A 346 -19.83 -7.42 14.66
C PRO A 346 -18.93 -8.49 14.03
N ASP A 347 -19.38 -9.75 14.10
CA ASP A 347 -18.83 -10.84 13.30
C ASP A 347 -17.41 -11.23 13.78
N HIS A 348 -17.36 -11.83 14.98
CA HIS A 348 -16.15 -12.05 15.78
C HIS A 348 -15.51 -13.42 15.54
N HIS A 349 -14.27 -13.44 15.04
CA HIS A 349 -13.55 -14.65 14.61
C HIS A 349 -12.40 -15.07 15.52
N ALA A 350 -11.76 -14.12 16.22
CA ALA A 350 -10.53 -14.38 16.96
C ALA A 350 -10.60 -13.75 18.36
N PHE A 351 -10.11 -14.49 19.36
CA PHE A 351 -10.13 -14.03 20.73
C PHE A 351 -8.87 -14.48 21.46
N TRP A 352 -8.33 -13.62 22.30
CA TRP A 352 -7.24 -13.95 23.20
C TRP A 352 -7.52 -13.36 24.59
N ILE A 353 -7.30 -14.17 25.63
CA ILE A 353 -7.43 -13.77 27.03
C ILE A 353 -6.09 -14.03 27.71
N HIS A 354 -5.54 -13.04 28.41
CA HIS A 354 -4.25 -13.20 29.07
C HIS A 354 -4.34 -14.28 30.17
N PRO A 355 -3.43 -15.28 30.19
CA PRO A 355 -3.53 -16.45 31.07
C PRO A 355 -3.49 -16.12 32.58
N ASP A 356 -2.76 -15.06 32.94
CA ASP A 356 -2.65 -14.60 34.33
C ASP A 356 -3.46 -13.35 34.69
N ASN A 357 -4.08 -12.68 33.71
CA ASN A 357 -4.83 -11.45 33.92
C ASN A 357 -6.07 -11.42 33.00
N PRO A 358 -7.16 -12.10 33.37
CA PRO A 358 -8.33 -12.25 32.49
C PRO A 358 -9.04 -10.94 32.11
N ASP A 359 -8.66 -9.81 32.72
CA ASP A 359 -9.16 -8.49 32.32
C ASP A 359 -8.52 -7.99 31.01
N TYR A 360 -7.35 -8.51 30.62
CA TYR A 360 -6.71 -8.19 29.34
C TYR A 360 -7.19 -9.18 28.26
N ILE A 361 -7.99 -8.65 27.35
CA ILE A 361 -8.62 -9.37 26.24
C ILE A 361 -8.30 -8.67 24.92
N ILE A 362 -8.11 -9.45 23.86
CA ILE A 362 -8.01 -8.96 22.49
C ILE A 362 -9.05 -9.69 21.63
N ASP A 363 -9.83 -8.93 20.87
CA ASP A 363 -10.89 -9.40 19.98
C ASP A 363 -10.59 -9.02 18.53
N GLY A 364 -10.76 -9.96 17.62
CA GLY A 364 -10.63 -9.79 16.17
C GLY A 364 -11.91 -10.17 15.45
N ASN A 365 -12.37 -9.29 14.56
CA ASN A 365 -13.65 -9.41 13.87
C ASN A 365 -13.54 -8.86 12.43
N ASP A 366 -14.66 -8.81 11.70
CA ASP A 366 -14.72 -8.39 10.29
C ASP A 366 -14.33 -6.91 10.05
N GLY A 367 -14.33 -6.09 11.11
CA GLY A 367 -13.93 -4.68 11.10
C GLY A 367 -12.72 -4.37 11.99
N GLY A 368 -11.83 -5.34 12.23
CA GLY A 368 -10.51 -5.07 12.81
C GLY A 368 -10.24 -5.67 14.19
N LEU A 369 -9.33 -5.01 14.92
CA LEU A 369 -8.79 -5.47 16.20
C LEU A 369 -9.19 -4.53 17.34
N ASN A 370 -9.67 -5.12 18.44
CA ASN A 370 -10.14 -4.41 19.62
C ASN A 370 -9.44 -4.95 20.87
N ILE A 371 -8.98 -4.04 21.75
CA ILE A 371 -8.26 -4.38 22.97
C ILE A 371 -9.05 -3.91 24.19
N SER A 372 -9.32 -4.80 25.13
CA SER A 372 -9.89 -4.49 26.44
C SER A 372 -8.88 -4.75 27.56
N ARG A 373 -8.88 -3.90 28.59
CA ARG A 373 -8.02 -4.04 29.78
C ARG A 373 -8.82 -4.09 31.09
N ASP A 374 -10.12 -4.30 31.00
CA ASP A 374 -11.05 -4.27 32.13
C ASP A 374 -12.14 -5.34 32.06
N GLY A 375 -11.83 -6.44 31.36
CA GLY A 375 -12.70 -7.61 31.25
C GLY A 375 -13.87 -7.39 30.27
N GLY A 376 -13.62 -6.68 29.17
CA GLY A 376 -14.58 -6.46 28.09
C GLY A 376 -15.59 -5.34 28.34
N ARG A 377 -15.37 -4.48 29.35
CA ARG A 377 -16.27 -3.35 29.64
C ARG A 377 -15.99 -2.15 28.74
N ASN A 378 -14.72 -1.87 28.44
CA ASN A 378 -14.28 -0.85 27.49
C ASN A 378 -13.31 -1.44 26.48
N TRP A 379 -13.33 -0.91 25.26
CA TRP A 379 -12.56 -1.38 24.11
C TRP A 379 -11.82 -0.24 23.43
N TYR A 380 -10.56 -0.50 23.08
CA TYR A 380 -9.74 0.34 22.23
C TYR A 380 -9.65 -0.28 20.84
N PHE A 381 -10.05 0.48 19.82
CA PHE A 381 -10.00 0.05 18.43
C PHE A 381 -8.66 0.43 17.78
N CYS A 382 -7.99 -0.54 17.16
CA CYS A 382 -6.71 -0.34 16.48
C CYS A 382 -6.92 0.21 15.06
N SER A 383 -7.10 1.53 14.95
CA SER A 383 -7.46 2.22 13.69
C SER A 383 -6.31 2.42 12.68
N ASN A 384 -5.19 1.71 12.83
CA ASN A 384 -3.99 1.91 12.00
C ASN A 384 -3.50 0.67 11.25
N ILE A 385 -4.35 -0.34 11.08
CA ILE A 385 -4.06 -1.57 10.37
C ILE A 385 -4.76 -1.53 8.99
N PRO A 386 -4.09 -1.17 7.88
CA PRO A 386 -4.73 -1.00 6.57
C PRO A 386 -4.95 -2.35 5.87
N VAL A 387 -5.92 -3.14 6.35
CA VAL A 387 -6.24 -4.48 5.84
C VAL A 387 -7.61 -4.58 5.16
N GLY A 388 -8.12 -3.45 4.65
CA GLY A 388 -9.44 -3.40 4.01
C GLY A 388 -9.53 -4.28 2.76
N GLN A 389 -10.69 -4.90 2.58
CA GLN A 389 -10.95 -5.91 1.54
C GLN A 389 -11.85 -5.34 0.42
N PHE A 390 -11.28 -4.57 -0.52
CA PHE A 390 -12.03 -3.92 -1.59
C PHE A 390 -12.35 -4.86 -2.75
N TYR A 391 -13.62 -4.89 -3.18
CA TYR A 391 -14.06 -5.67 -4.33
C TYR A 391 -13.77 -5.00 -5.68
N HIS A 392 -14.04 -3.69 -5.76
CA HIS A 392 -13.99 -2.91 -7.00
C HIS A 392 -13.46 -1.50 -6.73
N LEU A 393 -13.04 -0.81 -7.80
CA LEU A 393 -12.44 0.51 -7.73
C LEU A 393 -12.95 1.43 -8.83
N ASN A 394 -13.29 2.67 -8.49
CA ASN A 394 -13.44 3.76 -9.47
C ASN A 394 -12.70 5.01 -9.04
N VAL A 395 -12.55 5.94 -9.98
CA VAL A 395 -11.89 7.24 -9.78
C VAL A 395 -12.75 8.35 -10.36
N ASP A 396 -12.67 9.55 -9.79
CA ASP A 396 -13.24 10.76 -10.37
C ASP A 396 -12.18 11.59 -11.11
N MET A 397 -12.57 12.79 -11.56
CA MET A 397 -11.72 13.76 -12.27
C MET A 397 -11.43 15.02 -11.42
N GLU A 398 -11.64 14.98 -10.10
CA GLU A 398 -11.36 16.11 -9.21
C GLU A 398 -9.84 16.39 -9.11
N TYR A 399 -9.46 17.53 -8.52
CA TYR A 399 -8.06 17.82 -8.20
C TYR A 399 -7.90 18.28 -6.74
N PRO A 400 -7.28 17.47 -5.87
CA PRO A 400 -6.89 16.07 -6.07
C PRO A 400 -8.05 15.14 -6.42
N TYR A 401 -7.81 14.07 -7.18
CA TYR A 401 -8.84 13.09 -7.52
C TYR A 401 -9.09 12.10 -6.37
N ASN A 402 -10.29 11.54 -6.32
CA ASN A 402 -10.70 10.57 -5.31
C ASN A 402 -10.79 9.15 -5.87
N LEU A 403 -10.60 8.18 -4.98
CA LEU A 403 -10.79 6.76 -5.16
C LEU A 403 -12.11 6.35 -4.49
N TYR A 404 -12.84 5.48 -5.16
CA TYR A 404 -14.15 4.98 -4.73
C TYR A 404 -14.14 3.46 -4.74
N GLY A 405 -14.70 2.82 -3.74
CA GLY A 405 -14.83 1.36 -3.75
C GLY A 405 -15.56 0.84 -2.52
N GLY A 406 -16.11 -0.37 -2.64
CA GLY A 406 -16.79 -1.06 -1.56
C GLY A 406 -15.97 -2.21 -0.98
N MET A 407 -16.15 -2.45 0.32
CA MET A 407 -15.39 -3.42 1.09
C MET A 407 -16.28 -4.51 1.67
N GLN A 408 -15.73 -5.71 1.82
CA GLN A 408 -16.36 -6.80 2.55
C GLN A 408 -16.81 -6.34 3.94
N ASP A 409 -18.10 -6.53 4.25
CA ASP A 409 -18.80 -6.19 5.52
C ASP A 409 -18.72 -4.73 6.02
N ASN A 410 -17.95 -3.87 5.35
CA ASN A 410 -17.54 -2.57 5.87
C ASN A 410 -17.98 -1.39 4.97
N GLY A 411 -18.97 -1.58 4.11
CA GLY A 411 -19.60 -0.50 3.33
C GLY A 411 -18.80 0.01 2.13
N SER A 412 -19.33 1.06 1.52
CA SER A 412 -18.83 1.76 0.34
C SER A 412 -18.15 3.07 0.73
N TRP A 413 -16.95 3.34 0.21
CA TRP A 413 -16.10 4.44 0.66
C TRP A 413 -15.59 5.31 -0.50
N VAL A 414 -15.27 6.56 -0.15
CA VAL A 414 -14.53 7.51 -0.99
C VAL A 414 -13.39 8.14 -0.18
N GLY A 415 -12.25 8.37 -0.82
CA GLY A 415 -11.14 9.14 -0.24
C GLY A 415 -10.11 9.56 -1.29
N PRO A 416 -9.17 10.45 -0.94
CA PRO A 416 -8.26 11.04 -1.92
C PRO A 416 -7.11 10.09 -2.32
N ALA A 417 -6.72 10.10 -3.60
CA ALA A 417 -5.51 9.42 -4.05
C ALA A 417 -4.22 10.12 -3.59
N PHE A 418 -4.30 11.43 -3.38
CA PHE A 418 -3.28 12.28 -2.77
C PHE A 418 -3.94 13.52 -2.16
N THR A 419 -3.30 14.14 -1.17
CA THR A 419 -3.85 15.33 -0.51
C THR A 419 -2.94 16.54 -0.68
N LEU A 420 -3.54 17.72 -0.66
CA LEU A 420 -2.84 19.00 -0.55
C LEU A 420 -2.98 19.53 0.88
N LYS A 421 -2.67 18.66 1.85
CA LYS A 421 -2.72 18.90 3.29
C LYS A 421 -1.37 18.56 3.93
N ALA A 422 -0.94 19.31 4.94
CA ALA A 422 0.38 19.15 5.55
C ALA A 422 0.62 17.82 6.30
N GLY A 423 -0.42 17.03 6.58
CA GLY A 423 -0.33 15.80 7.38
C GLY A 423 -0.55 14.50 6.62
N GLY A 424 -0.44 14.50 5.29
CA GLY A 424 -0.63 13.32 4.44
C GLY A 424 -2.09 12.94 4.25
N ILE A 425 -2.32 11.67 3.88
CA ILE A 425 -3.66 11.07 3.79
C ILE A 425 -3.96 10.42 5.13
N ARG A 426 -5.05 10.82 5.80
CA ARG A 426 -5.44 10.32 7.13
C ARG A 426 -6.77 9.59 7.06
N ASN A 427 -7.10 8.82 8.09
CA ASN A 427 -8.39 8.15 8.18
C ASN A 427 -9.59 9.12 8.04
N GLN A 428 -9.44 10.35 8.54
CA GLN A 428 -10.47 11.40 8.45
C GLN A 428 -10.69 11.95 7.03
N ASP A 429 -9.79 11.64 6.09
CA ASP A 429 -9.98 12.01 4.68
C ASP A 429 -10.90 11.04 3.94
N TRP A 430 -11.19 9.89 4.55
CA TRP A 430 -12.06 8.86 3.99
C TRP A 430 -13.48 8.99 4.53
N ARG A 431 -14.47 8.76 3.68
CA ARG A 431 -15.89 8.86 4.01
C ARG A 431 -16.65 7.65 3.51
N GLU A 432 -17.46 7.08 4.40
CA GLU A 432 -18.45 6.08 4.03
C GLU A 432 -19.67 6.72 3.32
N LEU A 433 -20.16 6.05 2.28
CA LEU A 433 -21.26 6.47 1.41
C LEU A 433 -22.51 5.62 1.65
N TYR A 434 -22.35 4.31 1.82
CA TYR A 434 -23.45 3.35 1.95
C TYR A 434 -22.98 2.07 2.68
N PHE A 435 -23.71 1.62 3.69
CA PHE A 435 -23.33 0.49 4.56
C PHE A 435 -23.72 -0.89 3.98
N GLY A 436 -23.22 -1.97 4.59
CA GLY A 436 -23.41 -3.37 4.17
C GLY A 436 -22.10 -3.97 3.65
N ASP A 437 -22.14 -5.08 2.91
CA ASP A 437 -21.01 -5.45 2.06
C ASP A 437 -20.96 -4.44 0.91
N GLY A 438 -19.94 -3.59 0.83
CA GLY A 438 -19.80 -2.65 -0.27
C GLY A 438 -19.26 -3.35 -1.52
N PHE A 439 -19.79 -3.04 -2.70
CA PHE A 439 -19.26 -3.51 -3.99
C PHE A 439 -18.81 -2.35 -4.88
N ASP A 440 -19.35 -2.25 -6.11
CA ASP A 440 -19.04 -1.15 -7.01
C ASP A 440 -19.60 0.17 -6.50
N VAL A 441 -18.79 1.21 -6.67
CA VAL A 441 -19.18 2.61 -6.41
C VAL A 441 -18.89 3.39 -7.69
N LEU A 442 -19.91 4.01 -8.27
CA LEU A 442 -19.80 4.81 -9.49
C LEU A 442 -20.05 6.28 -9.18
N PRO A 443 -19.02 7.15 -9.20
CA PRO A 443 -19.24 8.59 -9.06
C PRO A 443 -19.90 9.17 -10.32
N LYS A 444 -20.82 10.11 -10.13
CA LYS A 444 -21.37 10.91 -11.24
C LYS A 444 -20.35 11.96 -11.66
N LEU A 445 -19.78 11.83 -12.87
CA LEU A 445 -18.60 12.59 -13.26
C LEU A 445 -18.84 14.10 -13.41
N SER A 446 -20.05 14.54 -13.75
CA SER A 446 -20.35 15.98 -13.81
C SER A 446 -20.58 16.64 -12.45
N ASP A 447 -20.92 15.85 -11.42
CA ASP A 447 -21.11 16.30 -10.04
C ASP A 447 -20.87 15.14 -9.08
N THR A 448 -19.63 15.04 -8.62
CA THR A 448 -19.09 14.00 -7.72
C THR A 448 -19.68 14.05 -6.32
N ARG A 449 -20.53 15.04 -6.01
CA ARG A 449 -21.39 15.00 -4.83
C ARG A 449 -22.30 13.76 -4.86
N TYR A 450 -22.70 13.32 -6.05
CA TYR A 450 -23.63 12.22 -6.24
C TYR A 450 -22.97 11.02 -6.94
N GLY A 451 -23.64 9.87 -6.86
CA GLY A 451 -23.22 8.66 -7.55
C GLY A 451 -24.05 7.46 -7.10
N TRP A 452 -23.58 6.27 -7.43
CA TRP A 452 -24.23 5.01 -7.05
C TRP A 452 -23.30 4.18 -6.18
N ALA A 453 -23.85 3.55 -5.15
CA ALA A 453 -23.15 2.62 -4.29
C ALA A 453 -23.98 1.34 -4.12
N MET A 454 -23.31 0.20 -4.21
CA MET A 454 -23.92 -1.12 -4.13
C MET A 454 -23.78 -1.75 -2.76
N SER A 455 -24.75 -2.59 -2.40
CA SER A 455 -24.61 -3.58 -1.34
C SER A 455 -25.18 -4.95 -1.72
N GLN A 456 -24.99 -5.95 -0.85
CA GLN A 456 -25.21 -7.36 -1.15
C GLN A 456 -26.60 -7.69 -1.68
N GLY A 457 -26.69 -8.72 -2.52
CA GLY A 457 -27.95 -9.15 -3.14
C GLY A 457 -28.50 -8.14 -4.15
N GLY A 458 -27.59 -7.41 -4.81
CA GLY A 458 -27.90 -6.41 -5.82
C GLY A 458 -28.61 -5.16 -5.31
N ASN A 459 -28.51 -4.83 -4.03
CA ASN A 459 -29.00 -3.56 -3.52
C ASN A 459 -28.20 -2.39 -4.13
N LEU A 460 -28.89 -1.31 -4.48
CA LEU A 460 -28.30 -0.16 -5.16
C LEU A 460 -28.90 1.14 -4.63
N ALA A 461 -28.04 2.05 -4.18
CA ALA A 461 -28.42 3.39 -3.74
C ALA A 461 -27.82 4.46 -4.65
N TYR A 462 -28.60 5.50 -4.96
CA TYR A 462 -28.11 6.78 -5.46
C TYR A 462 -27.81 7.67 -4.25
N TYR A 463 -26.53 7.99 -4.02
CA TYR A 463 -26.06 8.68 -2.83
C TYR A 463 -25.92 10.18 -3.04
N ASP A 464 -26.08 10.94 -1.96
CA ASP A 464 -25.60 12.32 -1.80
C ASP A 464 -24.51 12.32 -0.73
N ARG A 465 -23.26 12.47 -1.16
CA ARG A 465 -22.10 12.41 -0.27
C ARG A 465 -21.92 13.67 0.56
N GLU A 466 -22.75 14.71 0.47
CA GLU A 466 -22.68 15.83 1.42
C GLU A 466 -23.65 15.60 2.58
N THR A 467 -24.91 15.32 2.27
CA THR A 467 -25.99 15.19 3.26
C THR A 467 -26.11 13.80 3.87
N GLY A 468 -25.59 12.76 3.21
CA GLY A 468 -25.79 11.36 3.58
C GLY A 468 -27.14 10.78 3.14
N TYR A 469 -27.93 11.53 2.35
CA TYR A 469 -29.18 11.03 1.79
C TYR A 469 -28.90 9.93 0.75
N ASN A 470 -29.57 8.79 0.90
CA ASN A 470 -29.45 7.64 0.01
C ASN A 470 -30.83 7.26 -0.54
N GLN A 471 -31.00 7.28 -1.86
CA GLN A 471 -32.22 6.85 -2.53
C GLN A 471 -32.06 5.42 -3.07
N PHE A 472 -32.94 4.51 -2.68
CA PHE A 472 -32.95 3.14 -3.22
C PHE A 472 -33.39 3.13 -4.70
N VAL A 473 -32.58 2.56 -5.58
CA VAL A 473 -32.78 2.60 -7.05
C VAL A 473 -32.58 1.23 -7.73
N ARG A 474 -32.67 0.12 -6.99
CA ARG A 474 -32.61 -1.23 -7.56
C ARG A 474 -33.78 -1.47 -8.54
N PRO A 475 -33.55 -2.07 -9.73
CA PRO A 475 -34.62 -2.37 -10.69
C PRO A 475 -35.72 -3.27 -10.14
N VAL A 476 -36.92 -3.11 -10.68
CA VAL A 476 -38.08 -4.00 -10.48
C VAL A 476 -38.61 -4.41 -11.84
N HIS A 477 -38.94 -5.69 -12.01
CA HIS A 477 -39.50 -6.16 -13.29
C HIS A 477 -40.95 -5.67 -13.45
N PRO A 478 -41.34 -5.10 -14.61
CA PRO A 478 -42.69 -4.56 -14.82
C PRO A 478 -43.81 -5.60 -14.66
N ASP A 479 -43.55 -6.83 -15.09
CA ASP A 479 -44.51 -7.94 -14.98
C ASP A 479 -44.40 -8.75 -13.67
N GLY A 480 -43.62 -8.30 -12.68
CA GLY A 480 -43.45 -9.01 -11.41
C GLY A 480 -42.60 -10.29 -11.47
N VAL A 481 -41.86 -10.52 -12.56
CA VAL A 481 -40.86 -11.61 -12.63
C VAL A 481 -39.81 -11.41 -11.55
N PHE A 482 -39.48 -12.48 -10.82
CA PHE A 482 -38.44 -12.44 -9.81
C PHE A 482 -37.07 -12.17 -10.46
N LEU A 483 -36.43 -11.07 -10.04
CA LEU A 483 -35.09 -10.71 -10.51
C LEU A 483 -34.05 -11.39 -9.63
N ARG A 484 -33.13 -12.13 -10.25
CA ARG A 484 -32.01 -12.80 -9.57
C ARG A 484 -30.80 -11.88 -9.61
N PHE A 485 -30.31 -11.49 -8.45
CA PHE A 485 -29.10 -10.66 -8.32
C PHE A 485 -27.99 -11.45 -7.64
N ASN A 486 -26.76 -11.29 -8.12
CA ASN A 486 -25.60 -11.87 -7.45
C ASN A 486 -25.36 -11.19 -6.07
N TRP A 487 -24.54 -11.81 -5.23
CA TRP A 487 -23.96 -11.14 -4.05
C TRP A 487 -23.25 -9.85 -4.47
N ASN A 488 -22.42 -9.95 -5.52
CA ASN A 488 -21.71 -8.85 -6.17
C ASN A 488 -22.27 -8.68 -7.60
N ALA A 489 -23.38 -7.93 -7.72
CA ALA A 489 -24.05 -7.72 -9.00
C ALA A 489 -23.29 -6.72 -9.90
N ALA A 490 -23.57 -6.75 -11.21
CA ALA A 490 -22.88 -5.88 -12.17
C ALA A 490 -23.50 -4.49 -12.25
N ILE A 491 -22.65 -3.46 -12.33
CA ILE A 491 -23.04 -2.09 -12.71
C ILE A 491 -22.02 -1.50 -13.69
N ALA A 492 -22.46 -0.68 -14.64
CA ALA A 492 -21.56 0.04 -15.53
C ALA A 492 -22.17 1.38 -15.98
N PRO A 493 -21.35 2.43 -16.22
CA PRO A 493 -21.85 3.67 -16.80
C PRO A 493 -22.23 3.46 -18.27
N VAL A 494 -23.27 4.15 -18.74
CA VAL A 494 -23.55 4.29 -20.17
C VAL A 494 -22.57 5.33 -20.73
N PRO A 495 -21.68 4.99 -21.68
CA PRO A 495 -20.66 5.92 -22.16
C PRO A 495 -21.25 7.24 -22.64
N GLY A 496 -20.72 8.37 -22.18
CA GLY A 496 -21.17 9.72 -22.57
C GLY A 496 -22.54 10.15 -22.01
N GLN A 497 -23.14 9.40 -21.09
CA GLN A 497 -24.43 9.73 -20.46
C GLN A 497 -24.25 9.83 -18.93
N ASP A 498 -24.28 11.05 -18.40
CA ASP A 498 -23.91 11.31 -17.00
C ASP A 498 -24.85 10.68 -15.95
N CYS A 499 -26.14 10.51 -16.25
CA CYS A 499 -27.09 9.75 -15.44
C CYS A 499 -27.48 8.39 -16.06
N GLY A 500 -26.67 7.92 -17.02
CA GLY A 500 -26.88 6.65 -17.69
C GLY A 500 -26.12 5.52 -16.99
N ILE A 501 -26.84 4.50 -16.55
CA ILE A 501 -26.24 3.29 -15.95
C ILE A 501 -26.87 2.01 -16.49
N TYR A 502 -26.07 0.96 -16.58
CA TYR A 502 -26.50 -0.42 -16.76
C TYR A 502 -26.44 -1.16 -15.42
N TYR A 503 -27.37 -2.09 -15.19
CA TYR A 503 -27.39 -2.93 -13.99
C TYR A 503 -27.76 -4.38 -14.31
N GLY A 504 -27.08 -5.32 -13.65
CA GLY A 504 -27.17 -6.75 -13.94
C GLY A 504 -28.03 -7.52 -12.93
N SER A 505 -29.06 -8.18 -13.43
CA SER A 505 -29.75 -9.29 -12.76
C SER A 505 -29.47 -10.58 -13.54
N GLN A 506 -30.46 -11.39 -13.90
CA GLN A 506 -30.36 -12.27 -15.07
C GLN A 506 -30.54 -11.51 -16.41
N PHE A 507 -31.06 -10.27 -16.33
CA PHE A 507 -31.24 -9.33 -17.42
C PHE A 507 -30.32 -8.11 -17.30
N VAL A 508 -30.03 -7.46 -18.42
CA VAL A 508 -29.42 -6.13 -18.48
C VAL A 508 -30.51 -5.07 -18.39
N HIS A 509 -30.46 -4.29 -17.32
CA HIS A 509 -31.32 -3.13 -17.09
C HIS A 509 -30.57 -1.86 -17.48
N LYS A 510 -31.24 -0.92 -18.14
CA LYS A 510 -30.68 0.38 -18.53
C LYS A 510 -31.51 1.50 -17.90
N SER A 511 -30.85 2.46 -17.28
CA SER A 511 -31.45 3.71 -16.82
C SER A 511 -30.74 4.89 -17.47
N LEU A 512 -31.47 5.97 -17.74
CA LEU A 512 -30.93 7.26 -18.21
C LEU A 512 -31.30 8.43 -17.27
N ASP A 513 -31.95 8.13 -16.15
CA ASP A 513 -32.48 9.10 -15.17
C ASP A 513 -31.97 8.84 -13.76
N CYS A 514 -30.72 8.37 -13.68
CA CYS A 514 -29.97 8.09 -12.47
C CYS A 514 -30.53 6.91 -11.63
N GLY A 515 -31.22 5.96 -12.26
CA GLY A 515 -31.80 4.77 -11.62
C GLY A 515 -33.26 4.96 -11.15
N LYS A 516 -33.92 6.07 -11.51
CA LYS A 516 -35.32 6.31 -11.14
C LYS A 516 -36.29 5.45 -11.96
N SER A 517 -35.92 5.13 -13.20
CA SER A 517 -36.62 4.17 -14.05
C SER A 517 -35.64 3.28 -14.82
N TRP A 518 -36.14 2.10 -15.23
CA TRP A 518 -35.34 1.05 -15.84
C TRP A 518 -36.03 0.46 -17.07
N GLU A 519 -35.26 0.27 -18.14
CA GLU A 519 -35.62 -0.47 -19.35
C GLU A 519 -34.86 -1.81 -19.37
N ILE A 520 -35.55 -2.92 -19.60
CA ILE A 520 -34.90 -4.22 -19.80
C ILE A 520 -34.52 -4.35 -21.27
N ILE A 521 -33.21 -4.45 -21.55
CA ILE A 521 -32.66 -4.46 -22.92
C ILE A 521 -32.06 -5.83 -23.30
N SER A 522 -32.41 -6.89 -22.58
CA SER A 522 -31.95 -8.24 -22.89
C SER A 522 -33.00 -9.29 -22.51
N PRO A 523 -32.94 -10.49 -23.11
CA PRO A 523 -33.54 -11.68 -22.50
C PRO A 523 -32.71 -12.11 -21.27
N ASP A 524 -33.10 -13.23 -20.65
CA ASP A 524 -32.24 -13.89 -19.65
C ASP A 524 -30.94 -14.31 -20.35
N LEU A 525 -29.82 -13.72 -19.93
CA LEU A 525 -28.51 -13.91 -20.56
C LEU A 525 -27.71 -15.07 -19.94
N THR A 526 -28.29 -15.77 -18.98
CA THR A 526 -27.65 -16.82 -18.18
C THR A 526 -28.03 -18.20 -18.71
N SER A 527 -27.51 -19.27 -18.10
CA SER A 527 -27.94 -20.63 -18.42
C SER A 527 -29.36 -20.93 -17.92
N ASN A 528 -29.88 -20.12 -16.98
CA ASN A 528 -31.16 -20.30 -16.29
C ASN A 528 -31.38 -21.74 -15.78
N ASP A 529 -30.30 -22.37 -15.29
CA ASP A 529 -30.33 -23.72 -14.76
C ASP A 529 -31.05 -23.73 -13.40
N THR A 530 -32.32 -24.11 -13.41
CA THR A 530 -33.19 -24.09 -12.22
C THR A 530 -32.72 -25.03 -11.11
N THR A 531 -31.87 -26.01 -11.41
CA THR A 531 -31.28 -26.90 -10.39
C THR A 531 -30.31 -26.17 -9.47
N LYS A 532 -29.80 -25.01 -9.92
CA LYS A 532 -28.85 -24.14 -9.20
C LYS A 532 -29.50 -22.86 -8.64
N GLN A 533 -30.84 -22.85 -8.54
CA GLN A 533 -31.63 -21.72 -8.02
C GLN A 533 -32.36 -22.09 -6.72
N ASN A 534 -31.74 -22.95 -5.89
CA ASN A 534 -32.31 -23.45 -4.63
C ASN A 534 -31.61 -22.90 -3.39
N GLN A 535 -30.94 -21.75 -3.50
CA GLN A 535 -30.13 -21.16 -2.44
C GLN A 535 -30.89 -20.83 -1.14
N HIS A 536 -32.23 -20.78 -1.18
CA HIS A 536 -33.06 -20.63 0.03
C HIS A 536 -33.01 -21.86 0.95
N LEU A 537 -32.47 -22.99 0.46
CA LEU A 537 -32.23 -24.23 1.21
C LEU A 537 -30.75 -24.44 1.56
N SER A 538 -29.87 -23.51 1.12
CA SER A 538 -28.43 -23.58 1.38
C SER A 538 -28.14 -23.50 2.87
N GLY A 539 -27.11 -24.21 3.33
CA GLY A 539 -26.62 -24.20 4.70
C GLY A 539 -26.44 -25.58 5.33
N GLY A 540 -27.21 -26.59 4.92
CA GLY A 540 -27.16 -27.93 5.50
C GLY A 540 -27.94 -28.03 6.82
N LEU A 541 -27.27 -28.37 7.92
CA LEU A 541 -27.91 -28.50 9.24
C LEU A 541 -28.52 -27.17 9.73
N THR A 542 -27.79 -26.07 9.54
CA THR A 542 -28.29 -24.71 9.79
C THR A 542 -28.43 -23.98 8.44
N ILE A 543 -29.63 -23.48 8.13
CA ILE A 543 -29.87 -22.72 6.89
C ILE A 543 -29.08 -21.39 6.91
N ASP A 544 -28.40 -21.08 5.80
CA ASP A 544 -27.65 -19.83 5.56
C ASP A 544 -28.07 -19.18 4.22
N ALA A 545 -29.33 -18.80 4.10
CA ALA A 545 -29.89 -18.20 2.89
C ALA A 545 -29.64 -16.68 2.82
N THR A 546 -28.38 -16.27 2.65
CA THR A 546 -28.00 -14.84 2.68
C THR A 546 -28.11 -14.14 1.32
N SER A 547 -28.21 -14.88 0.21
CA SER A 547 -27.98 -14.47 -1.20
C SER A 547 -26.54 -14.68 -1.69
N ALA A 548 -25.61 -15.11 -0.84
CA ALA A 548 -24.22 -15.38 -1.23
C ALA A 548 -24.09 -16.50 -2.28
N GLU A 549 -25.05 -17.43 -2.26
CA GLU A 549 -25.17 -18.56 -3.19
C GLU A 549 -26.18 -18.29 -4.32
N ASN A 550 -26.66 -17.06 -4.50
CA ASN A 550 -27.44 -16.72 -5.70
C ASN A 550 -26.58 -16.99 -6.95
N HIS A 551 -27.16 -17.71 -7.91
CA HIS A 551 -26.48 -18.11 -9.14
C HIS A 551 -27.35 -17.93 -10.38
N THR A 552 -26.78 -18.10 -11.58
CA THR A 552 -27.43 -17.79 -12.87
C THR A 552 -27.79 -16.30 -12.93
N THR A 553 -26.74 -15.48 -12.77
CA THR A 553 -26.80 -14.02 -12.69
C THR A 553 -25.67 -13.36 -13.48
N ILE A 554 -25.90 -12.11 -13.89
CA ILE A 554 -24.90 -11.24 -14.53
C ILE A 554 -24.03 -10.61 -13.44
N ILE A 555 -22.71 -10.77 -13.57
CA ILE A 555 -21.70 -10.26 -12.63
C ILE A 555 -20.73 -9.27 -13.27
N CYS A 556 -20.74 -9.12 -14.60
CA CYS A 556 -19.96 -8.13 -15.31
C CYS A 556 -20.76 -7.54 -16.48
N ILE A 557 -20.78 -6.21 -16.60
CA ILE A 557 -21.28 -5.48 -17.77
C ILE A 557 -20.17 -4.54 -18.21
N ALA A 558 -19.73 -4.66 -19.47
CA ALA A 558 -18.64 -3.86 -20.01
C ALA A 558 -19.07 -3.23 -21.35
N PRO A 559 -19.61 -2.00 -21.32
CA PRO A 559 -19.94 -1.27 -22.54
C PRO A 559 -18.68 -0.72 -23.21
N SER A 560 -18.66 -0.70 -24.55
CA SER A 560 -17.57 -0.12 -25.31
C SER A 560 -17.57 1.41 -25.25
N GLN A 561 -16.42 2.00 -24.93
CA GLN A 561 -16.22 3.45 -25.00
C GLN A 561 -16.11 3.98 -26.44
N VAL A 562 -15.90 3.08 -27.42
CA VAL A 562 -15.72 3.43 -28.85
C VAL A 562 -17.04 3.36 -29.63
N ASP A 563 -17.93 2.44 -29.27
CA ASP A 563 -19.25 2.27 -29.90
C ASP A 563 -20.29 1.89 -28.84
N GLN A 564 -21.22 2.81 -28.54
CA GLN A 564 -22.26 2.66 -27.51
C GLN A 564 -23.24 1.51 -27.79
N ASN A 565 -23.30 0.98 -29.02
CA ASN A 565 -24.15 -0.17 -29.35
C ASN A 565 -23.52 -1.51 -28.95
N VAL A 566 -22.22 -1.51 -28.62
CA VAL A 566 -21.46 -2.70 -28.28
C VAL A 566 -21.38 -2.84 -26.76
N ILE A 567 -22.00 -3.90 -26.24
CA ILE A 567 -22.02 -4.21 -24.80
C ILE A 567 -21.66 -5.68 -24.61
N TRP A 568 -20.65 -5.92 -23.78
CA TRP A 568 -20.21 -7.24 -23.36
C TRP A 568 -20.75 -7.54 -21.97
N VAL A 569 -21.16 -8.79 -21.74
CA VAL A 569 -21.73 -9.24 -20.47
C VAL A 569 -21.10 -10.57 -20.07
N GLY A 570 -20.72 -10.68 -18.79
CA GLY A 570 -20.21 -11.89 -18.18
C GLY A 570 -21.12 -12.37 -17.05
N THR A 571 -21.34 -13.69 -16.96
CA THR A 571 -22.19 -14.32 -15.93
C THR A 571 -21.38 -15.18 -14.96
N ASP A 572 -21.98 -15.49 -13.82
CA ASP A 572 -21.42 -16.42 -12.83
C ASP A 572 -21.48 -17.89 -13.29
N ASP A 573 -22.34 -18.23 -14.24
CA ASP A 573 -22.47 -19.57 -14.82
C ASP A 573 -21.71 -19.75 -16.14
N GLY A 574 -20.84 -18.78 -16.49
CA GLY A 574 -19.83 -18.90 -17.53
C GLY A 574 -20.26 -18.58 -18.94
N TYR A 575 -21.29 -17.74 -19.10
CA TYR A 575 -21.67 -17.18 -20.39
C TYR A 575 -21.07 -15.80 -20.62
N LEU A 576 -20.32 -15.68 -21.73
CA LEU A 576 -19.92 -14.42 -22.33
C LEU A 576 -20.93 -14.04 -23.42
N GLN A 577 -21.58 -12.90 -23.24
CA GLN A 577 -22.64 -12.42 -24.12
C GLN A 577 -22.23 -11.11 -24.78
N LEU A 578 -22.65 -10.90 -26.02
CA LEU A 578 -22.36 -9.70 -26.78
C LEU A 578 -23.61 -9.20 -27.51
N THR A 579 -23.89 -7.91 -27.39
CA THR A 579 -24.74 -7.17 -28.32
C THR A 579 -23.91 -6.16 -29.12
N ARG A 580 -24.35 -5.87 -30.34
CA ARG A 580 -23.74 -4.87 -31.24
C ARG A 580 -24.77 -3.86 -31.77
N ASP A 581 -26.00 -3.94 -31.29
CA ASP A 581 -27.15 -3.14 -31.74
C ASP A 581 -27.89 -2.47 -30.56
N GLY A 582 -27.19 -2.30 -29.43
CA GLY A 582 -27.69 -1.63 -28.24
C GLY A 582 -28.68 -2.47 -27.42
N GLY A 583 -28.60 -3.80 -27.52
CA GLY A 583 -29.42 -4.74 -26.75
C GLY A 583 -30.60 -5.35 -27.51
N LYS A 584 -30.79 -5.02 -28.79
CA LYS A 584 -31.90 -5.60 -29.59
C LYS A 584 -31.67 -7.08 -29.87
N SER A 585 -30.42 -7.49 -30.04
CA SER A 585 -30.02 -8.89 -30.16
C SER A 585 -28.74 -9.19 -29.38
N TRP A 586 -28.64 -10.43 -28.89
CA TRP A 586 -27.54 -10.91 -28.06
C TRP A 586 -27.00 -12.23 -28.59
N THR A 587 -25.68 -12.40 -28.53
CA THR A 587 -24.97 -13.62 -28.97
C THR A 587 -24.13 -14.18 -27.83
N ASN A 588 -24.32 -15.46 -27.49
CA ASN A 588 -23.45 -16.18 -26.57
C ASN A 588 -22.16 -16.61 -27.30
N LEU A 589 -21.02 -16.07 -26.86
CA LEU A 589 -19.70 -16.28 -27.45
C LEU A 589 -18.90 -17.41 -26.81
N THR A 590 -19.33 -17.88 -25.63
CA THR A 590 -18.64 -18.92 -24.85
C THR A 590 -18.23 -20.15 -25.67
N PRO A 591 -19.10 -20.72 -26.54
CA PRO A 591 -18.74 -21.90 -27.34
C PRO A 591 -17.55 -21.68 -28.29
N LYS A 592 -17.17 -20.42 -28.57
CA LYS A 592 -16.04 -20.07 -29.44
C LYS A 592 -14.70 -19.95 -28.69
N ILE A 593 -14.74 -19.92 -27.36
CA ILE A 593 -13.54 -19.72 -26.54
C ILE A 593 -12.91 -21.09 -26.26
N THR A 594 -11.97 -21.50 -27.10
CA THR A 594 -11.29 -22.79 -26.92
C THR A 594 -10.44 -22.77 -25.64
N GLY A 595 -10.62 -23.78 -24.78
CA GLY A 595 -9.89 -23.90 -23.52
C GLY A 595 -10.48 -23.10 -22.35
N SER A 596 -11.68 -22.52 -22.50
CA SER A 596 -12.43 -21.96 -21.38
C SER A 596 -12.98 -23.08 -20.47
N PRO A 597 -12.90 -22.93 -19.14
CA PRO A 597 -13.54 -23.87 -18.22
C PRO A 597 -15.07 -23.67 -18.25
N ALA A 598 -15.82 -24.76 -18.46
CA ALA A 598 -17.28 -24.71 -18.47
C ALA A 598 -17.82 -24.29 -17.09
N GLY A 599 -18.68 -23.27 -17.05
CA GLY A 599 -19.23 -22.75 -15.80
C GLY A 599 -18.25 -21.92 -14.96
N ALA A 600 -17.15 -21.45 -15.55
CA ALA A 600 -16.25 -20.49 -14.90
C ALA A 600 -16.91 -19.11 -14.78
N TRP A 601 -16.68 -18.43 -13.66
CA TRP A 601 -17.15 -17.07 -13.52
C TRP A 601 -16.44 -16.18 -14.52
N ILE A 602 -17.15 -15.22 -15.08
CA ILE A 602 -16.59 -14.13 -15.91
C ILE A 602 -16.72 -12.82 -15.12
N PRO A 603 -15.86 -12.60 -14.10
CA PRO A 603 -16.01 -11.49 -13.17
C PRO A 603 -15.55 -10.15 -13.77
N GLN A 604 -14.76 -10.17 -14.85
CA GLN A 604 -14.18 -8.95 -15.40
C GLN A 604 -13.96 -9.07 -16.91
N ILE A 605 -14.36 -8.01 -17.61
CA ILE A 605 -14.17 -7.82 -19.05
C ILE A 605 -13.62 -6.41 -19.25
N GLU A 606 -12.42 -6.31 -19.80
CA GLU A 606 -11.82 -5.04 -20.22
C GLU A 606 -12.03 -4.88 -21.73
N VAL A 607 -12.90 -3.95 -22.12
CA VAL A 607 -13.16 -3.61 -23.53
C VAL A 607 -12.15 -2.55 -23.97
N SER A 608 -11.49 -2.78 -25.10
CA SER A 608 -10.42 -1.91 -25.57
C SER A 608 -10.92 -0.49 -25.85
N SER A 609 -10.20 0.50 -25.32
CA SER A 609 -10.46 1.92 -25.60
C SER A 609 -10.09 2.33 -27.03
N TYR A 610 -9.51 1.42 -27.81
CA TYR A 610 -9.07 1.67 -29.19
C TYR A 610 -10.02 1.07 -30.22
N GLN A 611 -10.69 -0.03 -29.88
CA GLN A 611 -11.46 -0.83 -30.81
C GLN A 611 -12.63 -1.51 -30.09
N ALA A 612 -13.86 -1.25 -30.53
CA ALA A 612 -15.07 -1.85 -29.94
C ALA A 612 -15.12 -3.39 -30.02
N GLY A 613 -14.47 -3.98 -31.04
CA GLY A 613 -14.40 -5.43 -31.22
C GLY A 613 -13.23 -6.12 -30.50
N GLU A 614 -12.42 -5.39 -29.73
CA GLU A 614 -11.31 -5.94 -28.96
C GLU A 614 -11.67 -5.98 -27.48
N ALA A 615 -11.45 -7.13 -26.84
CA ALA A 615 -11.73 -7.32 -25.43
C ALA A 615 -10.77 -8.32 -24.79
N PHE A 616 -10.50 -8.10 -23.50
CA PHE A 616 -9.79 -9.01 -22.61
C PHE A 616 -10.78 -9.55 -21.59
N VAL A 617 -10.90 -10.87 -21.48
CA VAL A 617 -11.90 -11.55 -20.67
C VAL A 617 -11.21 -12.40 -19.62
N VAL A 618 -11.41 -12.03 -18.36
CA VAL A 618 -10.97 -12.82 -17.20
C VAL A 618 -11.98 -13.93 -16.96
N MET A 619 -11.48 -15.14 -16.69
CA MET A 619 -12.29 -16.24 -16.17
C MET A 619 -11.61 -16.80 -14.92
N ASN A 620 -12.39 -17.18 -13.90
CA ASN A 620 -11.83 -17.97 -12.80
C ASN A 620 -12.75 -19.12 -12.39
N HIS A 621 -12.13 -20.25 -12.05
CA HIS A 621 -12.82 -21.53 -11.81
C HIS A 621 -12.43 -22.18 -10.47
N TYR A 622 -11.81 -21.40 -9.57
CA TYR A 622 -11.29 -21.89 -8.30
C TYR A 622 -12.37 -22.43 -7.37
N ARG A 623 -13.59 -21.88 -7.46
CA ARG A 623 -14.80 -22.36 -6.75
C ARG A 623 -15.26 -23.76 -7.17
N ARG A 624 -14.53 -24.38 -8.11
CA ARG A 624 -14.73 -25.73 -8.62
C ARG A 624 -13.44 -26.57 -8.54
N GLY A 625 -12.44 -26.09 -7.80
CA GLY A 625 -11.16 -26.78 -7.59
C GLY A 625 -10.08 -26.49 -8.65
N ASP A 626 -10.33 -25.60 -9.62
CA ASP A 626 -9.37 -25.24 -10.66
C ASP A 626 -8.78 -23.84 -10.43
N TRP A 627 -7.53 -23.82 -10.00
CA TRP A 627 -6.79 -22.62 -9.60
C TRP A 627 -5.94 -22.00 -10.73
N SER A 628 -6.11 -22.47 -11.97
CA SER A 628 -5.29 -22.03 -13.11
C SER A 628 -5.60 -20.58 -13.51
N ALA A 629 -4.62 -19.91 -14.12
CA ALA A 629 -4.80 -18.55 -14.63
C ALA A 629 -5.55 -18.57 -15.96
N TYR A 630 -6.63 -17.79 -16.10
CA TYR A 630 -7.34 -17.61 -17.37
C TYR A 630 -7.59 -16.14 -17.71
N LEU A 631 -6.99 -15.73 -18.82
CA LEU A 631 -7.22 -14.45 -19.49
C LEU A 631 -7.23 -14.70 -20.98
N PHE A 632 -8.35 -14.38 -21.61
CA PHE A 632 -8.57 -14.54 -23.04
C PHE A 632 -8.62 -13.19 -23.73
N HIS A 633 -8.07 -13.11 -24.94
CA HIS A 633 -8.05 -11.90 -25.76
C HIS A 633 -8.68 -12.18 -27.13
N THR A 634 -9.49 -11.24 -27.61
CA THR A 634 -10.08 -11.21 -28.94
C THR A 634 -9.91 -9.83 -29.56
N THR A 635 -9.86 -9.76 -30.89
CA THR A 635 -9.80 -8.51 -31.67
C THR A 635 -10.85 -8.48 -32.78
N ASP A 636 -11.89 -9.32 -32.71
CA ASP A 636 -12.85 -9.48 -33.82
C ASP A 636 -14.28 -9.71 -33.34
N TYR A 637 -14.69 -9.10 -32.22
CA TYR A 637 -16.00 -9.32 -31.60
C TYR A 637 -16.21 -10.78 -31.16
N GLY A 638 -15.14 -11.43 -30.70
CA GLY A 638 -15.17 -12.77 -30.13
C GLY A 638 -15.39 -13.88 -31.15
N GLN A 639 -15.06 -13.66 -32.42
CA GLN A 639 -15.04 -14.75 -33.42
C GLN A 639 -13.81 -15.65 -33.20
N THR A 640 -12.67 -15.07 -32.82
CA THR A 640 -11.45 -15.79 -32.48
C THR A 640 -10.90 -15.36 -31.12
N TRP A 641 -10.23 -16.30 -30.45
CA TRP A 641 -9.75 -16.14 -29.08
C TRP A 641 -8.36 -16.71 -28.89
N LYS A 642 -7.58 -16.05 -28.02
CA LYS A 642 -6.28 -16.53 -27.56
C LYS A 642 -6.19 -16.43 -26.04
N LYS A 643 -5.77 -17.51 -25.37
CA LYS A 643 -5.33 -17.44 -23.96
C LYS A 643 -3.96 -16.73 -23.92
N ILE A 644 -3.86 -15.64 -23.17
CA ILE A 644 -2.66 -14.78 -23.12
C ILE A 644 -1.95 -14.81 -21.75
N VAL A 645 -2.32 -15.76 -20.89
CA VAL A 645 -1.62 -16.06 -19.63
C VAL A 645 -1.25 -17.54 -19.61
N ASN A 646 -0.17 -17.87 -18.89
CA ASN A 646 0.25 -19.24 -18.62
C ASN A 646 0.72 -19.35 -17.17
N ASP A 647 0.60 -20.57 -16.62
CA ASP A 647 0.82 -20.81 -15.19
C ASP A 647 2.31 -20.78 -14.79
N GLN A 648 3.23 -20.66 -15.76
CA GLN A 648 4.66 -20.48 -15.48
C GLN A 648 5.00 -19.02 -15.15
N GLN A 649 4.24 -18.06 -15.70
CA GLN A 649 4.44 -16.64 -15.44
C GLN A 649 3.46 -16.11 -14.40
N VAL A 650 2.20 -16.55 -14.46
CA VAL A 650 1.13 -16.12 -13.55
C VAL A 650 0.68 -17.34 -12.75
N THR A 651 1.13 -17.45 -11.50
CA THR A 651 1.05 -18.69 -10.70
C THR A 651 -0.26 -18.86 -9.93
N SER A 652 -1.17 -17.90 -10.04
CA SER A 652 -2.49 -17.94 -9.40
C SER A 652 -3.60 -17.49 -10.35
N PHE A 653 -4.84 -17.76 -9.98
CA PHE A 653 -6.00 -17.35 -10.76
C PHE A 653 -6.12 -15.82 -10.83
N VAL A 654 -6.71 -15.36 -11.94
CA VAL A 654 -6.79 -13.94 -12.29
C VAL A 654 -8.10 -13.34 -11.81
N HIS A 655 -8.05 -12.09 -11.37
CA HIS A 655 -9.21 -11.31 -10.97
C HIS A 655 -9.54 -10.17 -11.94
N CYS A 656 -8.53 -9.42 -12.39
CA CYS A 656 -8.74 -8.24 -13.24
C CYS A 656 -7.58 -7.99 -14.22
N VAL A 657 -7.87 -7.24 -15.26
CA VAL A 657 -6.90 -6.70 -16.23
C VAL A 657 -7.26 -5.25 -16.58
N ALA A 658 -6.28 -4.37 -16.72
CA ALA A 658 -6.48 -2.99 -17.17
C ALA A 658 -5.61 -2.73 -18.40
N GLN A 659 -6.20 -2.21 -19.47
CA GLN A 659 -5.46 -1.75 -20.64
C GLN A 659 -5.11 -0.28 -20.50
N ASP A 660 -3.86 0.08 -20.79
CA ASP A 660 -3.50 1.49 -20.83
C ASP A 660 -4.22 2.21 -21.99
N PRO A 661 -4.90 3.35 -21.74
CA PRO A 661 -5.65 4.06 -22.77
C PRO A 661 -4.77 4.88 -23.73
N VAL A 662 -3.45 4.92 -23.53
CA VAL A 662 -2.50 5.68 -24.35
C VAL A 662 -1.53 4.77 -25.13
N VAL A 663 -1.12 3.63 -24.58
CA VAL A 663 -0.26 2.62 -25.22
C VAL A 663 -0.93 1.24 -25.17
N PRO A 664 -1.48 0.73 -26.29
CA PRO A 664 -2.28 -0.49 -26.30
C PRO A 664 -1.51 -1.77 -25.94
N GLU A 665 -0.16 -1.73 -25.98
CA GLU A 665 0.72 -2.82 -25.57
C GLU A 665 0.92 -2.93 -24.05
N LEU A 666 0.62 -1.87 -23.29
CA LEU A 666 0.77 -1.86 -21.84
C LEU A 666 -0.50 -2.37 -21.16
N LEU A 667 -0.38 -3.49 -20.44
CA LEU A 667 -1.46 -4.11 -19.66
C LEU A 667 -1.00 -4.30 -18.21
N PHE A 668 -1.93 -4.13 -17.28
CA PHE A 668 -1.76 -4.53 -15.88
C PHE A 668 -2.71 -5.68 -15.56
N LEU A 669 -2.27 -6.63 -14.73
CA LEU A 669 -3.05 -7.82 -14.36
C LEU A 669 -3.03 -8.01 -12.83
N GLY A 670 -4.20 -8.18 -12.24
CA GLY A 670 -4.37 -8.53 -10.83
C GLY A 670 -4.69 -10.02 -10.69
N ALA A 671 -3.94 -10.71 -9.83
CA ALA A 671 -4.13 -12.11 -9.47
C ALA A 671 -4.23 -12.25 -7.95
N ASP A 672 -4.59 -13.46 -7.48
CA ASP A 672 -4.71 -13.76 -6.05
C ASP A 672 -3.35 -13.69 -5.30
N ASP A 673 -2.22 -13.73 -6.02
CA ASP A 673 -0.87 -13.61 -5.45
C ASP A 673 -0.12 -12.31 -5.81
N GLY A 674 -0.84 -11.29 -6.25
CA GLY A 674 -0.32 -9.94 -6.46
C GLY A 674 -0.61 -9.35 -7.84
N MET A 675 0.18 -8.34 -8.22
CA MET A 675 0.04 -7.58 -9.46
C MET A 675 1.15 -7.90 -10.46
N TYR A 676 0.80 -7.89 -11.75
CA TYR A 676 1.68 -8.12 -12.88
C TYR A 676 1.54 -7.00 -13.92
N VAL A 677 2.56 -6.87 -14.77
CA VAL A 677 2.55 -5.96 -15.94
C VAL A 677 3.01 -6.70 -17.19
N SER A 678 2.39 -6.36 -18.32
CA SER A 678 2.84 -6.71 -19.65
C SER A 678 3.13 -5.45 -20.45
N THR A 679 4.25 -5.45 -21.16
CA THR A 679 4.68 -4.34 -22.03
C THR A 679 4.68 -4.76 -23.51
N ASP A 680 4.06 -5.90 -23.83
CA ASP A 680 4.01 -6.50 -25.16
C ASP A 680 2.64 -7.09 -25.50
N LYS A 681 1.57 -6.50 -24.93
CA LYS A 681 0.18 -6.86 -25.14
C LYS A 681 -0.16 -8.30 -24.69
N GLY A 682 0.36 -8.68 -23.53
CA GLY A 682 0.08 -9.97 -22.90
C GLY A 682 0.84 -11.15 -23.51
N LYS A 683 1.93 -10.92 -24.27
CA LYS A 683 2.78 -12.04 -24.72
C LYS A 683 3.66 -12.55 -23.59
N SER A 684 4.04 -11.68 -22.66
CA SER A 684 4.75 -12.01 -21.43
C SER A 684 4.30 -11.15 -20.26
N TRP A 685 4.40 -11.71 -19.05
CA TRP A 685 4.00 -11.06 -17.80
C TRP A 685 5.16 -11.05 -16.81
N ALA A 686 5.38 -9.91 -16.18
CA ALA A 686 6.33 -9.72 -15.09
C ALA A 686 5.60 -9.32 -13.82
N ARG A 687 5.94 -9.95 -12.69
CA ARG A 687 5.29 -9.69 -11.40
C ARG A 687 5.97 -8.55 -10.68
N PHE A 688 5.21 -7.72 -9.98
CA PHE A 688 5.81 -6.72 -9.10
C PHE A 688 6.48 -7.41 -7.90
N PRO A 689 7.73 -7.05 -7.56
CA PRO A 689 8.40 -7.56 -6.38
C PRO A 689 7.63 -7.20 -5.11
N SER A 690 7.58 -8.13 -4.15
CA SER A 690 6.81 -8.00 -2.90
C SER A 690 7.23 -6.80 -2.03
N LYS A 691 8.50 -6.43 -2.08
CA LYS A 691 9.04 -5.21 -1.44
C LYS A 691 8.49 -3.89 -2.01
N ILE A 692 7.91 -3.92 -3.21
CA ILE A 692 7.27 -2.78 -3.87
C ILE A 692 5.75 -2.86 -3.71
N PHE A 693 5.19 -4.05 -3.84
CA PHE A 693 3.76 -4.30 -3.69
C PHE A 693 3.55 -5.73 -3.17
N PRO A 694 2.84 -5.92 -2.04
CA PRO A 694 2.74 -7.22 -1.37
C PRO A 694 2.06 -8.27 -2.26
N ARG A 695 2.25 -9.57 -1.95
CA ARG A 695 1.56 -10.70 -2.60
C ARG A 695 0.07 -10.81 -2.23
N VAL A 696 -0.64 -9.68 -2.21
CA VAL A 696 -2.05 -9.55 -1.83
C VAL A 696 -2.96 -9.80 -3.05
N PRO A 697 -4.14 -10.43 -2.88
CA PRO A 697 -5.13 -10.50 -3.94
C PRO A 697 -5.48 -9.10 -4.46
N THR A 698 -5.31 -8.91 -5.77
CA THR A 698 -5.57 -7.62 -6.46
C THR A 698 -6.83 -7.74 -7.29
N LEU A 699 -7.92 -7.13 -6.84
CA LEU A 699 -9.26 -7.37 -7.39
C LEU A 699 -9.67 -6.40 -8.50
N ASP A 700 -9.20 -5.14 -8.48
CA ASP A 700 -9.52 -4.18 -9.53
C ASP A 700 -8.44 -3.10 -9.66
N MET A 701 -8.36 -2.46 -10.83
CA MET A 701 -7.41 -1.42 -11.14
C MET A 701 -8.00 -0.40 -12.10
N LYS A 702 -7.71 0.89 -11.89
CA LYS A 702 -8.12 1.98 -12.80
C LYS A 702 -6.94 2.90 -13.10
N ILE A 703 -6.79 3.25 -14.37
CA ILE A 703 -5.80 4.23 -14.82
C ILE A 703 -6.46 5.60 -14.86
N HIS A 704 -5.95 6.57 -14.09
CA HIS A 704 -6.44 7.94 -14.18
C HIS A 704 -5.92 8.57 -15.49
N PRO A 705 -6.80 9.02 -16.40
CA PRO A 705 -6.41 9.34 -17.77
C PRO A 705 -5.47 10.56 -17.86
N THR A 706 -5.63 11.53 -16.97
CA THR A 706 -4.89 12.79 -16.98
C THR A 706 -3.74 12.82 -15.98
N ASP A 707 -3.87 12.19 -14.82
CA ASP A 707 -2.74 12.06 -13.90
C ASP A 707 -1.75 11.01 -14.38
N HIS A 708 -2.14 10.01 -15.20
CA HIS A 708 -1.23 8.90 -15.55
C HIS A 708 -0.76 8.09 -14.32
N SER A 709 -1.67 7.94 -13.35
CA SER A 709 -1.52 7.05 -12.20
C SER A 709 -2.32 5.76 -12.41
N LEU A 710 -1.89 4.69 -11.76
CA LEU A 710 -2.65 3.45 -11.62
C LEU A 710 -3.15 3.36 -10.18
N ALA A 711 -4.46 3.42 -9.99
CA ALA A 711 -5.10 3.13 -8.71
C ALA A 711 -5.42 1.63 -8.64
N ILE A 712 -5.24 1.03 -7.47
CA ILE A 712 -5.22 -0.43 -7.28
C ILE A 712 -6.07 -0.78 -6.05
N ALA A 713 -7.06 -1.64 -6.21
CA ALA A 713 -7.84 -2.22 -5.13
C ALA A 713 -7.33 -3.61 -4.76
N THR A 714 -7.10 -3.81 -3.48
CA THR A 714 -6.66 -5.08 -2.92
C THR A 714 -7.70 -5.65 -1.99
N PHE A 715 -7.76 -6.97 -1.92
CA PHE A 715 -8.59 -7.67 -0.96
C PHE A 715 -7.73 -8.03 0.26
N GLY A 716 -7.51 -7.08 1.17
CA GLY A 716 -6.77 -7.31 2.42
C GLY A 716 -5.61 -6.36 2.70
N ARG A 717 -5.30 -5.40 1.82
CA ARG A 717 -4.28 -4.35 2.07
C ARG A 717 -4.76 -2.95 1.65
N ALA A 718 -6.07 -2.70 1.67
CA ALA A 718 -6.70 -1.43 1.31
C ALA A 718 -6.34 -0.95 -0.13
N LEU A 719 -6.42 0.37 -0.40
CA LEU A 719 -6.15 0.94 -1.73
C LEU A 719 -4.69 1.40 -1.87
N TRP A 720 -4.17 1.30 -3.09
CA TRP A 720 -2.82 1.69 -3.45
C TRP A 720 -2.80 2.56 -4.70
N VAL A 721 -1.76 3.37 -4.86
CA VAL A 721 -1.54 4.22 -6.04
C VAL A 721 -0.11 4.10 -6.53
N MET A 722 0.07 3.76 -7.81
CA MET A 722 1.31 4.02 -8.55
C MET A 722 1.18 5.37 -9.23
N ASP A 723 1.91 6.38 -8.72
CA ASP A 723 1.70 7.77 -9.14
C ASP A 723 1.95 8.03 -10.62
N ASN A 724 2.91 7.34 -11.24
CA ASN A 724 3.36 7.68 -12.59
C ASN A 724 3.70 6.42 -13.40
N ILE A 725 2.88 6.13 -14.41
CA ILE A 725 3.07 5.00 -15.33
C ILE A 725 3.75 5.39 -16.65
N LEU A 726 4.11 6.66 -16.86
CA LEU A 726 4.75 7.14 -18.10
C LEU A 726 6.03 6.36 -18.46
N PRO A 727 6.93 6.00 -17.51
CA PRO A 727 8.09 5.18 -17.87
C PRO A 727 7.72 3.80 -18.44
N LEU A 728 6.64 3.17 -17.94
CA LEU A 728 6.15 1.89 -18.46
C LEU A 728 5.60 2.03 -19.88
N ARG A 729 4.93 3.16 -20.19
CA ARG A 729 4.49 3.49 -21.55
C ARG A 729 5.66 3.61 -22.52
N GLU A 730 6.75 4.28 -22.11
CA GLU A 730 7.96 4.37 -22.93
C GLU A 730 8.63 3.01 -23.15
N ILE A 731 8.71 2.18 -22.10
CA ILE A 731 9.25 0.82 -22.20
C ILE A 731 8.40 -0.06 -23.12
N ALA A 732 7.07 0.04 -23.04
CA ALA A 732 6.16 -0.69 -23.92
C ALA A 732 6.29 -0.27 -25.39
N ARG A 733 6.52 1.03 -25.66
CA ARG A 733 6.83 1.53 -27.01
C ARG A 733 8.17 1.03 -27.53
N ASN A 734 9.20 1.04 -26.67
CA ASN A 734 10.54 0.61 -27.06
C ASN A 734 11.37 0.15 -25.85
N ARG A 735 11.46 -1.17 -25.65
CA ARG A 735 12.25 -1.77 -24.56
C ARG A 735 13.75 -1.44 -24.61
N SER A 736 14.33 -1.20 -25.81
CA SER A 736 15.75 -0.87 -25.95
C SER A 736 16.13 0.47 -25.32
N ILE A 737 15.15 1.27 -24.87
CA ILE A 737 15.40 2.49 -24.11
C ILE A 737 16.19 2.22 -22.81
N LEU A 738 16.03 1.02 -22.22
CA LEU A 738 16.76 0.57 -21.03
C LEU A 738 18.22 0.18 -21.32
N ASP A 739 18.60 0.06 -22.59
CA ASP A 739 19.99 -0.24 -22.97
C ASP A 739 20.90 0.97 -23.04
N LYS A 740 20.32 2.18 -23.00
CA LYS A 740 21.06 3.43 -22.99
C LYS A 740 21.77 3.61 -21.64
N PRO A 741 23.01 4.13 -21.62
CA PRO A 741 23.72 4.41 -20.36
C PRO A 741 22.95 5.34 -19.42
N PHE A 742 22.23 6.32 -19.99
CA PHE A 742 21.40 7.27 -19.27
C PHE A 742 20.16 7.61 -20.09
N GLN A 743 18.99 7.61 -19.45
CA GLN A 743 17.70 7.99 -20.06
C GLN A 743 16.86 8.77 -19.04
N MET A 744 16.25 9.87 -19.47
CA MET A 744 15.19 10.57 -18.73
C MET A 744 13.82 10.21 -19.31
N PHE A 745 12.79 10.09 -18.46
CA PHE A 745 11.44 9.72 -18.88
C PHE A 745 10.47 10.90 -18.79
N PRO A 746 9.43 10.93 -19.63
CA PRO A 746 8.34 11.89 -19.50
C PRO A 746 7.79 11.93 -18.07
N THR A 747 7.45 13.12 -17.60
CA THR A 747 6.84 13.34 -16.28
C THR A 747 5.44 13.89 -16.43
N GLN A 748 4.63 13.68 -15.39
CA GLN A 748 3.34 14.34 -15.21
C GLN A 748 3.52 15.85 -15.10
N ASP A 749 2.43 16.57 -15.31
CA ASP A 749 2.36 18.01 -15.07
C ASP A 749 2.67 18.34 -13.61
N ALA A 750 3.42 19.42 -13.40
CA ALA A 750 3.85 19.86 -12.10
C ALA A 750 2.98 21.03 -11.64
N THR A 751 2.23 20.86 -10.55
CA THR A 751 1.32 21.90 -10.05
C THR A 751 1.95 22.66 -8.90
N GLN A 752 1.93 23.99 -8.99
CA GLN A 752 2.27 24.92 -7.89
C GLN A 752 1.16 24.96 -6.85
N ALA A 753 0.94 23.82 -6.19
CA ALA A 753 -0.16 23.59 -5.27
C ALA A 753 0.01 24.33 -3.94
N GLN A 754 -1.11 24.82 -3.39
CA GLN A 754 -1.18 25.33 -2.03
C GLN A 754 -1.60 24.23 -1.06
N TYR A 755 -0.91 24.15 0.08
CA TYR A 755 -1.18 23.16 1.11
C TYR A 755 -1.93 23.80 2.27
N ARG A 756 -3.05 23.21 2.66
CA ARG A 756 -3.78 23.64 3.86
C ARG A 756 -3.38 22.81 5.09
N SER A 757 -3.79 23.27 6.27
CA SER A 757 -3.70 22.46 7.49
C SER A 757 -4.58 21.21 7.39
N VAL A 758 -4.25 20.20 8.20
CA VAL A 758 -5.02 18.97 8.35
C VAL A 758 -6.42 19.23 8.90
N ASP A 759 -7.36 18.35 8.59
CA ASP A 759 -8.66 18.30 9.26
C ASP A 759 -8.53 17.66 10.64
N GLY A 760 -9.44 18.00 11.56
CA GLY A 760 -9.50 17.44 12.90
C GLY A 760 -8.25 17.65 13.75
N ILE A 761 -7.68 16.55 14.27
CA ILE A 761 -6.60 16.55 15.27
C ILE A 761 -5.23 16.78 14.60
N ARG A 762 -4.53 17.85 14.97
CA ARG A 762 -3.21 18.17 14.38
C ARG A 762 -2.11 17.18 14.76
N PHE A 763 -2.04 16.84 16.05
CA PHE A 763 -0.99 16.02 16.65
C PHE A 763 -1.58 14.69 17.11
N THR A 764 -1.39 13.65 16.31
CA THR A 764 -2.04 12.34 16.47
C THR A 764 -1.10 11.28 17.05
N ALA A 765 0.16 11.66 17.34
CA ALA A 765 1.26 10.74 17.65
C ALA A 765 1.35 9.60 16.60
N ASP A 766 1.67 8.39 17.07
CA ASP A 766 2.05 7.23 16.23
C ASP A 766 0.88 6.24 16.01
N ALA A 767 -0.18 6.31 16.82
CA ALA A 767 -1.32 5.37 16.78
C ALA A 767 -2.30 5.59 15.61
N GLU A 768 -2.18 6.68 14.86
CA GLU A 768 -3.06 6.99 13.73
C GLU A 768 -2.39 6.72 12.40
N PHE A 769 -3.06 5.95 11.53
CA PHE A 769 -2.57 5.68 10.19
C PHE A 769 -2.44 6.95 9.35
N LYS A 770 -1.31 7.03 8.64
CA LYS A 770 -1.01 8.08 7.67
C LYS A 770 -0.58 7.41 6.38
N GLY A 771 -1.47 7.44 5.38
CA GLY A 771 -1.16 6.99 4.03
C GLY A 771 -0.07 7.86 3.41
N ALA A 772 0.82 7.23 2.65
CA ALA A 772 1.89 7.94 1.97
C ALA A 772 1.31 8.85 0.89
N ASN A 773 1.69 10.13 0.91
CA ASN A 773 1.19 11.13 -0.04
C ASN A 773 2.07 11.22 -1.29
N ARG A 774 1.52 11.74 -2.39
CA ARG A 774 2.28 12.03 -3.61
C ARG A 774 3.37 13.07 -3.32
N MET A 775 4.55 12.90 -3.92
CA MET A 775 5.63 13.88 -3.83
C MET A 775 5.22 15.19 -4.53
N GLY A 776 5.51 16.33 -3.90
CA GLY A 776 5.29 17.65 -4.49
C GLY A 776 6.38 18.04 -5.50
N GLY A 777 6.10 19.07 -6.30
CA GLY A 777 7.03 19.57 -7.33
C GLY A 777 6.99 18.77 -8.63
N ALA A 778 7.96 19.03 -9.50
CA ALA A 778 8.17 18.25 -10.71
C ALA A 778 9.03 17.02 -10.38
N GLY A 779 8.47 15.82 -10.52
CA GLY A 779 9.14 14.54 -10.24
C GLY A 779 9.71 13.92 -11.51
N ILE A 780 10.95 14.25 -11.85
CA ILE A 780 11.63 13.71 -13.02
C ILE A 780 12.15 12.30 -12.70
N ILE A 781 11.94 11.37 -13.63
CA ILE A 781 12.43 10.00 -13.53
C ILE A 781 13.57 9.81 -14.53
N ALA A 782 14.67 9.23 -14.07
CA ALA A 782 15.78 8.83 -14.92
C ALA A 782 16.20 7.39 -14.62
N TYR A 783 16.76 6.73 -15.62
CA TYR A 783 17.33 5.40 -15.53
C TYR A 783 18.80 5.43 -15.95
N VAL A 784 19.66 4.85 -15.12
CA VAL A 784 21.07 4.62 -15.41
C VAL A 784 21.25 3.12 -15.60
N LYS A 785 21.78 2.69 -16.74
CA LYS A 785 21.99 1.25 -16.99
C LYS A 785 23.02 0.70 -16.01
N PRO A 786 22.70 -0.33 -15.22
CA PRO A 786 23.67 -0.95 -14.31
C PRO A 786 24.87 -1.50 -15.07
N GLU A 787 26.09 -1.29 -14.56
CA GLU A 787 27.29 -1.92 -15.12
C GLU A 787 27.24 -3.43 -14.87
N VAL A 788 27.38 -4.24 -15.93
CA VAL A 788 27.55 -5.69 -15.79
C VAL A 788 28.94 -5.94 -15.23
N LYS A 789 29.05 -6.07 -13.91
CA LYS A 789 30.26 -6.63 -13.30
C LYS A 789 30.37 -8.08 -13.77
N LYS A 790 31.44 -8.38 -14.53
CA LYS A 790 31.84 -9.78 -14.79
C LYS A 790 32.30 -10.37 -13.46
N ASP A 791 31.37 -10.91 -12.69
CA ASP A 791 31.74 -11.82 -11.61
C ASP A 791 32.34 -13.06 -12.26
N SER A 792 33.65 -13.20 -12.10
CA SER A 792 34.35 -14.45 -12.33
C SER A 792 33.66 -15.52 -11.50
N LEU A 793 33.07 -16.49 -12.19
CA LEU A 793 32.63 -17.77 -11.65
C LEU A 793 33.71 -18.34 -10.70
N ALA A 794 33.50 -18.15 -9.40
CA ALA A 794 34.15 -18.93 -8.37
C ALA A 794 33.04 -19.70 -7.66
N THR A 795 33.01 -20.99 -7.93
CA THR A 795 32.25 -22.00 -7.20
C THR A 795 32.55 -21.90 -5.71
N GLU A 796 31.62 -21.35 -4.93
CA GLU A 796 31.59 -21.54 -3.48
C GLU A 796 30.97 -22.90 -3.18
N SER A 797 31.87 -23.88 -3.02
CA SER A 797 31.61 -25.06 -2.20
C SER A 797 31.78 -24.65 -0.74
N ALA A 798 30.81 -25.06 0.08
CA ALA A 798 30.76 -24.83 1.51
C ALA A 798 31.96 -25.47 2.22
N ALA A 799 32.69 -24.67 3.02
CA ALA A 799 33.23 -25.06 4.33
C ALA A 799 34.03 -23.90 4.95
N GLY A 800 33.78 -23.62 6.24
CA GLY A 800 34.76 -22.98 7.13
C GLY A 800 34.47 -21.52 7.49
N GLY A 801 33.75 -21.34 8.59
CA GLY A 801 33.56 -20.04 9.23
C GLY A 801 34.74 -19.55 10.07
N LYS A 802 34.55 -18.31 10.55
CA LYS A 802 35.25 -17.58 11.62
C LYS A 802 36.64 -17.04 11.28
N GLU A 803 36.70 -15.72 11.10
CA GLU A 803 37.48 -14.75 11.90
C GLU A 803 37.75 -13.48 11.09
N LYS A 804 37.17 -12.34 11.51
CA LYS A 804 37.79 -10.99 11.56
C LYS A 804 36.72 -9.90 11.66
N GLN A 805 36.18 -9.75 12.87
CA GLN A 805 35.75 -8.45 13.36
C GLN A 805 36.43 -8.23 14.70
N GLN A 806 37.59 -7.56 14.67
CA GLN A 806 38.13 -6.79 15.79
C GLN A 806 39.31 -5.96 15.29
N LYS A 807 39.43 -4.74 15.84
CA LYS A 807 40.42 -3.68 15.60
C LYS A 807 40.14 -2.74 14.43
N LYS A 808 39.36 -1.69 14.72
CA LYS A 808 39.77 -0.31 14.42
C LYS A 808 39.03 0.69 15.31
N GLN A 809 39.50 0.82 16.54
CA GLN A 809 39.38 2.05 17.33
C GLN A 809 40.73 2.29 18.01
N GLU A 810 41.09 3.57 18.08
CA GLU A 810 42.30 4.18 18.68
C GLU A 810 43.62 4.03 17.89
N ILE A 811 44.11 5.14 17.33
CA ILE A 811 45.05 6.07 17.99
C ILE A 811 45.34 7.20 16.99
N LYS A 812 45.02 8.43 17.39
CA LYS A 812 45.66 9.66 16.89
C LYS A 812 46.95 9.86 17.70
N SER A 813 48.04 10.21 17.03
CA SER A 813 48.99 11.31 17.35
C SER A 813 50.47 10.95 17.09
N ALA A 814 51.15 11.93 16.46
CA ALA A 814 52.60 12.22 16.46
C ALA A 814 53.55 11.17 15.82
N ASP A 815 54.59 11.50 15.05
CA ASP A 815 55.17 12.79 14.66
C ASP A 815 56.05 12.57 13.40
N ASN A 816 56.43 13.70 12.80
CA ASN A 816 57.32 13.91 11.68
C ASN A 816 58.62 13.08 11.63
N GLN A 817 59.03 12.71 10.42
CA GLN A 817 60.35 13.14 9.91
C GLN A 817 60.40 13.20 8.39
N LYS A 818 60.97 14.32 7.92
CA LYS A 818 61.18 14.74 6.53
C LYS A 818 62.12 13.81 5.78
N ASN A 819 61.91 13.67 4.48
CA ASN A 819 63.00 13.86 3.52
C ASN A 819 62.48 14.48 2.21
N VAL A 820 63.15 15.56 1.84
CA VAL A 820 62.94 16.39 0.66
C VAL A 820 63.79 15.82 -0.47
N VAL A 821 63.18 15.56 -1.63
CA VAL A 821 63.87 15.73 -2.92
C VAL A 821 62.89 16.39 -3.87
N ALA A 822 63.26 17.60 -4.29
CA ALA A 822 62.56 18.41 -5.26
C ALA A 822 62.65 17.80 -6.66
N GLY A 823 61.54 17.89 -7.39
CA GLY A 823 61.43 17.53 -8.80
C GLY A 823 60.14 18.14 -9.32
N ASP A 824 60.22 19.40 -9.75
CA ASP A 824 59.14 20.16 -10.34
C ASP A 824 58.50 19.40 -11.51
N SER A 825 57.23 19.06 -11.35
CA SER A 825 56.31 18.91 -12.46
C SER A 825 55.00 19.55 -12.04
N ILE A 826 54.67 20.66 -12.70
CA ILE A 826 53.38 21.34 -12.61
C ILE A 826 52.33 20.32 -13.08
N LYS A 827 51.75 19.59 -12.14
CA LYS A 827 50.50 18.88 -12.37
C LYS A 827 49.41 19.93 -12.46
N GLN A 828 48.85 20.10 -13.66
CA GLN A 828 47.53 20.71 -13.79
C GLN A 828 46.59 20.06 -12.76
N PRO A 829 45.70 20.80 -12.10
CA PRO A 829 44.73 20.20 -11.23
C PRO A 829 43.85 19.29 -12.10
N GLU A 830 44.04 17.98 -11.97
CA GLU A 830 43.04 17.02 -12.42
C GLU A 830 41.75 17.39 -11.70
N VAL A 831 40.81 17.97 -12.44
CA VAL A 831 39.42 18.05 -12.01
C VAL A 831 39.00 16.60 -11.80
N LYS A 832 38.97 16.15 -10.53
CA LYS A 832 38.32 14.89 -10.18
C LYS A 832 36.90 14.99 -10.71
N LYS A 833 36.61 14.30 -11.81
CA LYS A 833 35.23 14.09 -12.25
C LYS A 833 34.52 13.42 -11.07
N ASP A 834 33.58 14.13 -10.47
CA ASP A 834 32.67 13.53 -9.50
C ASP A 834 31.87 12.47 -10.27
N LYS A 835 32.28 11.21 -10.12
CA LYS A 835 31.61 10.07 -10.76
C LYS A 835 30.14 10.08 -10.35
N ASN A 836 29.29 9.71 -11.31
CA ASN A 836 27.85 9.59 -11.14
C ASN A 836 27.10 10.91 -10.82
N LEU A 837 27.66 12.08 -11.11
CA LEU A 837 26.95 13.36 -10.89
C LEU A 837 26.10 13.73 -12.12
N LEU A 838 24.79 13.87 -11.91
CA LEU A 838 23.87 14.49 -12.85
C LEU A 838 23.92 16.01 -12.71
N LYS A 839 23.96 16.68 -13.86
CA LYS A 839 23.81 18.12 -14.05
C LYS A 839 22.49 18.39 -14.77
N LEU A 840 21.47 18.88 -14.07
CA LEU A 840 20.15 19.16 -14.63
C LEU A 840 19.97 20.66 -14.84
N TYR A 841 19.78 21.08 -16.10
CA TYR A 841 19.51 22.47 -16.47
C TYR A 841 18.03 22.66 -16.73
N VAL A 842 17.41 23.63 -16.06
CA VAL A 842 16.03 24.06 -16.29
C VAL A 842 16.06 25.26 -17.24
N LEU A 843 15.44 25.10 -18.41
CA LEU A 843 15.40 26.12 -19.45
C LEU A 843 13.99 26.70 -19.62
N SER A 844 13.90 27.99 -19.90
CA SER A 844 12.67 28.63 -20.38
C SER A 844 12.31 28.16 -21.79
N ASP A 845 11.16 28.58 -22.31
CA ASP A 845 10.75 28.35 -23.69
C ASP A 845 11.64 29.10 -24.71
N GLU A 846 12.23 30.23 -24.33
CA GLU A 846 13.24 30.92 -25.14
C GLU A 846 14.64 30.26 -25.09
N GLY A 847 14.85 29.29 -24.19
CA GLY A 847 16.10 28.53 -24.05
C GLY A 847 17.07 29.08 -23.01
N ASP A 848 16.68 30.10 -22.24
CA ASP A 848 17.51 30.66 -21.18
C ASP A 848 17.60 29.71 -19.98
N THR A 849 18.79 29.59 -19.39
CA THR A 849 18.99 28.78 -18.19
C THR A 849 18.46 29.50 -16.96
N LEU A 850 17.33 29.01 -16.44
CA LEU A 850 16.68 29.55 -15.24
C LEU A 850 17.31 29.02 -13.96
N ARG A 851 17.71 27.75 -13.96
CA ARG A 851 18.30 27.10 -12.80
C ARG A 851 19.12 25.87 -13.19
N TYR A 852 20.11 25.57 -12.37
CA TYR A 852 20.86 24.33 -12.37
C TYR A 852 20.63 23.54 -11.06
N ILE A 853 20.52 22.22 -11.18
CA ILE A 853 20.37 21.27 -10.06
C ILE A 853 21.42 20.16 -10.22
N SER A 854 22.12 19.79 -9.15
CA SER A 854 23.05 18.67 -9.16
C SER A 854 22.58 17.53 -8.25
N GLN A 855 22.71 16.29 -8.72
CA GLN A 855 22.33 15.11 -7.92
C GLN A 855 23.22 13.91 -8.29
N LYS A 856 23.73 13.19 -7.28
CA LYS A 856 24.39 11.91 -7.52
C LYS A 856 23.36 10.84 -7.87
N LEU A 857 23.55 10.17 -9.00
CA LEU A 857 22.70 9.07 -9.43
C LEU A 857 23.28 7.73 -9.00
N LYS A 858 22.40 6.74 -8.84
CA LYS A 858 22.74 5.33 -8.66
C LYS A 858 22.36 4.54 -9.91
N ASP A 859 22.89 3.33 -10.04
CA ASP A 859 22.45 2.38 -11.05
C ASP A 859 20.95 2.10 -10.91
N GLY A 860 20.27 1.91 -12.05
CA GLY A 860 18.83 1.73 -12.13
C GLY A 860 18.06 3.05 -12.04
N TRP A 861 16.92 3.02 -11.36
CA TRP A 861 15.97 4.14 -11.31
C TRP A 861 16.37 5.23 -10.32
N ASN A 862 16.22 6.48 -10.77
CA ASN A 862 16.50 7.69 -10.02
C ASN A 862 15.32 8.66 -10.11
N ARG A 863 14.96 9.26 -8.99
CA ARG A 863 13.98 10.36 -8.92
C ARG A 863 14.73 11.66 -8.67
N ILE A 864 14.43 12.66 -9.48
CA ILE A 864 15.07 13.98 -9.45
C ILE A 864 13.96 15.01 -9.26
N GLY A 865 14.07 15.83 -8.22
CA GLY A 865 13.05 16.82 -7.87
C GLY A 865 13.41 18.21 -8.37
N TRP A 866 12.47 18.87 -9.03
CA TRP A 866 12.52 20.32 -9.22
C TRP A 866 11.34 20.99 -8.51
N ASP A 867 11.66 21.94 -7.63
CA ASP A 867 10.70 22.72 -6.83
C ASP A 867 9.93 23.78 -7.66
N MET A 868 10.08 23.78 -8.98
CA MET A 868 9.51 24.76 -9.91
C MET A 868 10.00 26.19 -9.65
N ARG A 869 11.16 26.35 -9.01
CA ARG A 869 11.77 27.66 -8.76
C ARG A 869 12.94 27.90 -9.70
N GLN A 870 13.10 29.15 -10.10
CA GLN A 870 14.31 29.64 -10.77
C GLN A 870 15.45 29.84 -9.75
N LYS A 871 16.64 30.20 -10.23
CA LYS A 871 17.75 30.59 -9.36
C LYS A 871 17.37 31.80 -8.51
N GLY A 872 17.73 31.75 -7.23
CA GLY A 872 17.57 32.83 -6.27
C GLY A 872 18.84 33.66 -6.12
N VAL A 873 18.83 34.51 -5.11
CA VAL A 873 19.96 35.35 -4.71
C VAL A 873 20.39 34.99 -3.29
N ARG A 874 21.69 35.07 -2.99
CA ARG A 874 22.19 34.80 -1.64
C ARG A 874 21.92 36.01 -0.75
N TYR A 875 21.39 35.76 0.45
CA TYR A 875 21.21 36.79 1.47
C TYR A 875 22.52 37.04 2.22
N PRO A 876 22.67 38.24 2.85
CA PRO A 876 23.71 38.53 3.83
C PRO A 876 23.92 37.37 4.81
N SER A 877 25.11 36.79 4.82
CA SER A 877 25.48 35.64 5.66
C SER A 877 26.93 35.75 6.13
N ARG A 878 27.18 35.41 7.40
CA ARG A 878 28.52 35.24 7.97
C ARG A 878 29.21 33.95 7.51
N GLN A 879 28.46 33.03 6.93
CA GLN A 879 28.98 31.77 6.39
C GLN A 879 29.15 31.89 4.88
N GLU A 880 30.39 31.69 4.40
CA GLU A 880 30.66 31.55 2.98
C GLU A 880 30.03 30.26 2.45
N PRO A 881 29.41 30.29 1.25
CA PRO A 881 28.94 29.07 0.61
C PRO A 881 30.13 28.17 0.27
N ALA A 882 29.92 26.85 0.32
CA ALA A 882 30.90 25.89 -0.19
C ALA A 882 31.20 26.20 -1.68
N LYS A 883 32.43 25.91 -2.13
CA LYS A 883 32.87 26.18 -3.51
C LYS A 883 32.01 25.48 -4.57
N ASP A 884 31.37 24.39 -4.18
CA ASP A 884 30.51 23.51 -4.98
C ASP A 884 29.02 23.61 -4.61
N ALA A 885 28.63 24.63 -3.83
CA ALA A 885 27.24 24.82 -3.46
C ALA A 885 26.35 25.16 -4.68
N ASP A 886 25.22 24.45 -4.80
CA ASP A 886 24.19 24.76 -5.79
C ASP A 886 23.64 26.20 -5.63
N ASP A 887 23.00 26.68 -6.70
CA ASP A 887 22.29 27.96 -6.69
C ASP A 887 21.16 27.94 -5.65
N PRO A 888 20.99 29.02 -4.85
CA PRO A 888 19.87 29.13 -3.93
C PRO A 888 18.54 29.07 -4.69
N SER A 889 17.48 28.54 -4.06
CA SER A 889 16.14 28.57 -4.66
C SER A 889 15.58 30.00 -4.68
N GLY A 890 15.08 30.43 -5.83
CA GLY A 890 14.43 31.73 -6.03
C GLY A 890 12.91 31.66 -6.01
N GLN A 891 12.24 32.59 -6.68
CA GLN A 891 10.79 32.56 -6.84
C GLN A 891 10.33 31.41 -7.75
N TYR A 892 9.04 31.07 -7.66
CA TYR A 892 8.41 30.14 -8.60
C TYR A 892 8.49 30.69 -10.03
N VAL A 893 8.71 29.80 -10.99
CA VAL A 893 8.55 30.13 -12.41
C VAL A 893 7.07 30.37 -12.73
N LEU A 894 6.76 31.10 -13.80
CA LEU A 894 5.37 31.28 -14.22
C LEU A 894 4.78 29.96 -14.77
N PRO A 895 3.47 29.71 -14.72
CA PRO A 895 2.87 28.57 -15.40
C PRO A 895 3.24 28.53 -16.90
N GLY A 896 3.63 27.37 -17.41
CA GLY A 896 4.15 27.22 -18.77
C GLY A 896 4.97 25.95 -18.98
N LEU A 897 5.50 25.79 -20.20
CA LEU A 897 6.35 24.66 -20.57
C LEU A 897 7.83 24.97 -20.30
N TYR A 898 8.51 24.05 -19.62
CA TYR A 898 9.94 24.16 -19.31
C TYR A 898 10.68 22.94 -19.80
N LYS A 899 11.86 23.16 -20.40
CA LYS A 899 12.72 22.06 -20.87
C LYS A 899 13.81 21.77 -19.85
N LEU A 900 13.85 20.53 -19.38
CA LEU A 900 14.83 20.04 -18.43
C LEU A 900 15.86 19.19 -19.17
N VAL A 901 17.12 19.62 -19.16
CA VAL A 901 18.23 18.97 -19.87
C VAL A 901 19.19 18.36 -18.86
N GLY A 902 19.26 17.02 -18.82
CA GLY A 902 20.19 16.28 -17.97
C GLY A 902 21.50 15.98 -18.69
N MET A 903 22.62 16.23 -18.01
CA MET A 903 23.95 15.78 -18.43
C MET A 903 24.56 14.86 -17.38
N TYR A 904 24.84 13.62 -17.75
CA TYR A 904 25.38 12.57 -16.88
C TYR A 904 26.52 11.84 -17.57
N GLU A 905 27.73 11.92 -17.03
CA GLU A 905 28.93 11.23 -17.55
C GLU A 905 29.20 11.40 -19.07
N GLY A 906 28.80 12.54 -19.64
CA GLY A 906 28.94 12.84 -21.08
C GLY A 906 27.72 12.46 -21.93
N HIS A 907 26.75 11.75 -21.35
CA HIS A 907 25.44 11.52 -21.95
C HIS A 907 24.52 12.72 -21.68
N ARG A 908 23.70 13.06 -22.67
CA ARG A 908 22.72 14.15 -22.61
C ARG A 908 21.35 13.63 -22.97
N ASP A 909 20.35 13.98 -22.17
CA ASP A 909 18.94 13.74 -22.46
C ASP A 909 18.08 14.93 -21.99
N SER A 910 16.82 14.97 -22.40
CA SER A 910 15.92 16.04 -21.95
C SER A 910 14.46 15.64 -21.93
N VAL A 911 13.69 16.27 -21.03
CA VAL A 911 12.25 16.12 -20.92
C VAL A 911 11.59 17.50 -20.83
N THR A 912 10.30 17.57 -21.15
CA THR A 912 9.50 18.79 -20.98
C THR A 912 8.59 18.61 -19.77
N VAL A 913 8.47 19.66 -18.95
CA VAL A 913 7.56 19.74 -17.81
C VAL A 913 6.58 20.87 -18.04
N ASN A 914 5.30 20.58 -17.96
CA ASN A 914 4.26 21.60 -17.93
C ASN A 914 3.98 22.01 -16.48
N VAL A 915 4.29 23.26 -16.14
CA VAL A 915 4.04 23.84 -14.83
C VAL A 915 2.66 24.49 -14.82
N ARG A 916 1.78 24.04 -13.93
CA ARG A 916 0.42 24.55 -13.77
C ARG A 916 0.25 25.29 -12.45
N LEU A 917 -0.66 26.26 -12.44
CA LEU A 917 -1.16 26.83 -11.19
C LEU A 917 -2.15 25.86 -10.53
N ASP A 918 -2.27 25.93 -9.21
CA ASP A 918 -3.33 25.25 -8.47
C ASP A 918 -4.72 25.65 -9.01
N PRO A 919 -5.51 24.71 -9.56
CA PRO A 919 -6.80 25.02 -10.19
C PRO A 919 -7.87 25.48 -9.18
N ARG A 920 -7.62 25.34 -7.87
CA ARG A 920 -8.54 25.77 -6.81
C ARG A 920 -8.42 27.27 -6.50
N LEU A 921 -7.45 27.96 -7.10
CA LEU A 921 -7.16 29.37 -6.85
C LEU A 921 -7.74 30.25 -7.97
N ASN A 922 -8.35 31.35 -7.57
CA ASN A 922 -8.82 32.37 -8.50
C ASN A 922 -7.75 33.48 -8.65
N ILE A 923 -6.68 33.19 -9.41
CA ILE A 923 -5.54 34.10 -9.64
C ILE A 923 -5.30 34.24 -11.14
N THR A 924 -5.05 35.47 -11.62
CA THR A 924 -4.84 35.74 -13.05
C THR A 924 -3.37 35.69 -13.45
N ALA A 925 -3.09 35.52 -14.75
CA ALA A 925 -1.72 35.61 -15.28
C ALA A 925 -1.10 37.01 -15.06
N ALA A 926 -1.92 38.06 -15.07
CA ALA A 926 -1.50 39.44 -14.82
C ALA A 926 -1.02 39.63 -13.36
N ASP A 927 -1.73 39.03 -12.41
CA ASP A 927 -1.33 39.03 -11.00
C ASP A 927 0.06 38.41 -10.79
N LEU A 928 0.26 37.22 -11.36
CA LEU A 928 1.53 36.50 -11.28
C LEU A 928 2.66 37.31 -11.92
N THR A 929 2.41 37.92 -13.07
CA THR A 929 3.40 38.75 -13.77
C THR A 929 3.78 39.98 -12.94
N ALA A 930 2.80 40.70 -12.39
CA ALA A 930 3.04 41.88 -11.57
C ALA A 930 3.82 41.54 -10.29
N ARG A 931 3.48 40.42 -9.65
CA ARG A 931 4.21 39.91 -8.48
C ARG A 931 5.64 39.50 -8.85
N ASN A 932 5.82 38.79 -9.96
CA ASN A 932 7.11 38.33 -10.43
C ASN A 932 8.06 39.50 -10.71
N ALA A 933 7.57 40.57 -11.34
CA ALA A 933 8.35 41.80 -11.58
C ALA A 933 8.87 42.41 -10.27
N MET A 934 8.00 42.56 -9.26
CA MET A 934 8.41 43.12 -7.97
C MET A 934 9.38 42.21 -7.18
N LEU A 935 9.27 40.88 -7.34
CA LEU A 935 10.24 39.95 -6.76
C LEU A 935 11.61 40.04 -7.46
N VAL A 936 11.66 40.32 -8.77
CA VAL A 936 12.91 40.60 -9.48
C VAL A 936 13.59 41.85 -8.92
N ASP A 937 12.84 42.94 -8.76
CA ASP A 937 13.36 44.18 -8.17
C ASP A 937 13.83 43.95 -6.73
N PHE A 938 13.07 43.22 -5.93
CA PHE A 938 13.45 42.87 -4.56
C PHE A 938 14.73 42.03 -4.49
N ASN A 939 14.89 41.05 -5.38
CA ASN A 939 16.10 40.23 -5.45
C ASN A 939 17.34 41.04 -5.87
N ALA A 940 17.17 42.11 -6.65
CA ALA A 940 18.25 43.03 -6.97
C ALA A 940 18.75 43.75 -5.71
N GLU A 941 17.84 44.20 -4.84
CA GLU A 941 18.20 44.83 -3.55
C GLU A 941 18.85 43.86 -2.56
N VAL A 942 18.36 42.61 -2.49
CA VAL A 942 19.02 41.55 -1.71
C VAL A 942 20.45 41.32 -2.20
N SER A 943 20.67 41.29 -3.52
CA SER A 943 21.99 41.11 -4.12
C SER A 943 22.93 42.28 -3.80
N ARG A 944 22.44 43.52 -3.91
CA ARG A 944 23.20 44.73 -3.51
C ARG A 944 23.63 44.64 -2.04
N THR A 945 22.72 44.20 -1.18
CA THR A 945 22.99 44.02 0.24
C THR A 945 24.03 42.94 0.51
N GLN A 946 23.93 41.79 -0.17
CA GLN A 946 24.89 40.70 -0.04
C GLN A 946 26.29 41.12 -0.49
N VAL A 947 26.42 41.86 -1.59
CA VAL A 947 27.72 42.37 -2.06
C VAL A 947 28.33 43.32 -1.02
N ALA A 948 27.54 44.23 -0.45
CA ALA A 948 28.02 45.14 0.59
C ALA A 948 28.47 44.37 1.86
N PHE A 949 27.69 43.38 2.30
CA PHE A 949 28.04 42.58 3.47
C PHE A 949 29.27 41.70 3.22
N GLN A 950 29.39 41.12 2.03
CA GLN A 950 30.57 40.33 1.65
C GLN A 950 31.84 41.17 1.68
N ALA A 951 31.78 42.43 1.24
CA ALA A 951 32.92 43.33 1.35
C ALA A 951 33.39 43.55 2.80
N LEU A 952 32.46 43.59 3.78
CA LEU A 952 32.81 43.65 5.20
C LEU A 952 33.48 42.35 5.68
N GLN A 953 32.97 41.19 5.23
CA GLN A 953 33.56 39.89 5.54
C GLN A 953 34.98 39.76 4.95
N ASP A 954 35.19 40.25 3.73
CA ASP A 954 36.49 40.27 3.06
C ASP A 954 37.48 41.16 3.84
N VAL A 955 37.05 42.36 4.27
CA VAL A 955 37.86 43.21 5.16
C VAL A 955 38.21 42.49 6.46
N ARG A 956 37.25 41.80 7.09
CA ARG A 956 37.50 41.03 8.32
C ARG A 956 38.54 39.93 8.12
N LYS A 957 38.50 39.27 6.96
CA LYS A 957 39.44 38.21 6.57
C LYS A 957 40.84 38.75 6.31
N ASP A 958 40.93 39.87 5.61
CA ASP A 958 42.19 40.59 5.38
C ASP A 958 42.80 41.04 6.71
N VAL A 959 42.00 41.60 7.63
CA VAL A 959 42.45 41.99 8.97
C VAL A 959 42.98 40.80 9.75
N LYS A 960 42.27 39.66 9.77
CA LYS A 960 42.75 38.43 10.43
C LYS A 960 44.05 37.92 9.81
N MET A 961 44.18 37.98 8.49
CA MET A 961 45.40 37.61 7.79
C MET A 961 46.57 38.52 8.20
N ILE A 962 46.34 39.84 8.22
CA ILE A 962 47.32 40.85 8.66
C ILE A 962 47.73 40.62 10.12
N GLU A 963 46.79 40.37 11.03
CA GLU A 963 47.09 40.04 12.43
C GLU A 963 47.95 38.78 12.54
N SER A 964 47.66 37.73 11.76
CA SER A 964 48.46 36.50 11.76
C SER A 964 49.90 36.71 11.25
N MET A 965 50.09 37.63 10.30
CA MET A 965 51.40 37.99 9.74
C MET A 965 52.20 38.91 10.68
N SER A 966 51.52 39.65 11.54
CA SER A 966 52.13 40.65 12.44
C SER A 966 52.99 40.07 13.58
N ILE A 967 52.93 38.75 13.81
CA ILE A 967 53.72 38.03 14.84
C ILE A 967 55.23 38.25 14.66
N ASN A 968 55.69 38.55 13.44
CA ASN A 968 57.11 38.77 13.12
C ASN A 968 57.52 40.26 13.10
N ALA A 969 56.60 41.19 13.35
CA ALA A 969 56.89 42.63 13.35
C ALA A 969 57.50 43.11 14.68
N PRO A 970 58.27 44.21 14.73
CA PRO A 970 58.76 44.80 15.98
C PRO A 970 57.62 45.16 16.95
N ASP A 971 57.85 45.04 18.26
CA ASP A 971 56.83 45.29 19.31
C ASP A 971 56.16 46.67 19.20
N THR A 972 56.92 47.69 18.80
CA THR A 972 56.41 49.05 18.55
C THR A 972 55.42 49.10 17.39
N THR A 973 55.63 48.28 16.36
CA THR A 973 54.75 48.14 15.20
C THR A 973 53.52 47.31 15.55
N GLN A 974 53.69 46.21 16.31
CA GLN A 974 52.57 45.41 16.80
C GLN A 974 51.62 46.23 17.68
N THR A 975 52.14 47.10 18.54
CA THR A 975 51.32 47.96 19.42
C THR A 975 50.47 48.95 18.62
N LYS A 976 51.08 49.67 17.66
CA LYS A 976 50.37 50.61 16.77
C LYS A 976 49.35 49.91 15.87
N LEU A 977 49.70 48.72 15.38
CA LEU A 977 48.80 47.87 14.59
C LEU A 977 47.57 47.51 15.44
N LYS A 978 47.78 46.94 16.62
CA LYS A 978 46.70 46.50 17.52
C LYS A 978 45.71 47.60 17.88
N GLU A 979 46.18 48.83 18.09
CA GLU A 979 45.30 49.99 18.34
C GLU A 979 44.44 50.34 17.11
N LYS A 980 45.06 50.49 15.93
CA LYS A 980 44.34 50.80 14.69
C LYS A 980 43.40 49.67 14.26
N THR A 981 43.81 48.42 14.44
CA THR A 981 42.99 47.24 14.15
C THR A 981 41.78 47.18 15.07
N LYS A 982 41.94 47.46 16.36
CA LYS A 982 40.82 47.51 17.32
C LYS A 982 39.80 48.58 16.96
N GLU A 983 40.26 49.76 16.54
CA GLU A 983 39.37 50.85 16.10
C GLU A 983 38.61 50.48 14.82
N LEU A 984 39.31 49.91 13.83
CA LEU A 984 38.70 49.44 12.58
C LEU A 984 37.67 48.32 12.84
N LEU A 985 38.02 47.31 13.64
CA LEU A 985 37.12 46.20 13.99
C LEU A 985 35.88 46.68 14.73
N LYS A 986 35.99 47.70 15.59
CA LYS A 986 34.82 48.30 16.26
C LYS A 986 33.86 48.95 15.26
N GLN A 987 34.39 49.68 14.27
CA GLN A 987 33.57 50.26 13.19
C GLN A 987 32.95 49.16 12.31
N LEU A 988 33.71 48.11 12.02
CA LEU A 988 33.26 46.95 11.27
C LEU A 988 32.12 46.20 11.98
N ASP A 989 32.25 45.95 13.29
CA ASP A 989 31.22 45.32 14.11
C ASP A 989 29.93 46.15 14.12
N GLU A 990 30.03 47.49 14.19
CA GLU A 990 28.86 48.38 14.18
C GLU A 990 28.15 48.38 12.81
N LEU A 991 28.91 48.34 11.71
CA LEU A 991 28.34 48.17 10.37
C LEU A 991 27.65 46.82 10.23
N GLU A 992 28.28 45.72 10.66
CA GLU A 992 27.68 44.38 10.58
C GLU A 992 26.39 44.24 11.41
N LYS A 993 26.29 44.93 12.56
CA LYS A 993 25.04 45.01 13.34
C LYS A 993 23.88 45.64 12.57
N GLY A 994 24.18 46.60 11.68
CA GLY A 994 23.17 47.20 10.80
C GLY A 994 22.53 46.19 9.84
N PHE A 995 23.24 45.11 9.51
CA PHE A 995 22.73 44.03 8.66
C PHE A 995 22.01 42.96 9.46
N MET A 996 22.58 42.48 10.57
CA MET A 996 22.06 41.33 11.32
C MET A 996 22.49 41.29 12.79
N GLU A 997 21.75 40.53 13.61
CA GLU A 997 22.04 40.37 15.05
C GLU A 997 23.43 39.79 15.34
N PRO A 998 24.06 40.13 16.49
CA PRO A 998 25.33 39.54 16.92
C PRO A 998 25.30 38.02 17.11
N GLU A 999 26.47 37.37 17.00
CA GLU A 999 26.60 35.93 17.28
C GLU A 999 26.44 35.60 18.77
N GLY A 1000 26.03 34.36 19.08
CA GLY A 1000 25.99 33.84 20.46
C GLY A 1000 24.73 34.18 21.27
N LEU A 1001 23.72 34.81 20.66
CA LEU A 1001 22.43 35.05 21.28
C LEU A 1001 21.68 33.73 21.57
N LYS A 1002 21.00 33.66 22.72
CA LYS A 1002 20.15 32.53 23.12
C LYS A 1002 18.70 33.01 23.31
N GLY A 1003 17.74 32.23 22.80
CA GLY A 1003 16.30 32.51 22.89
C GLY A 1003 15.75 33.32 21.70
N ILE A 1004 14.44 33.54 21.67
CA ILE A 1004 13.76 34.36 20.65
C ILE A 1004 13.78 35.81 21.10
N ARG A 1005 14.52 36.67 20.39
CA ARG A 1005 14.46 38.13 20.52
C ARG A 1005 13.86 38.71 19.24
N ARG A 1006 13.19 39.86 19.37
CA ARG A 1006 12.68 40.62 18.22
C ARG A 1006 13.35 41.98 18.23
N GLU A 1007 14.56 42.08 17.67
CA GLU A 1007 15.15 43.39 17.39
C GLU A 1007 14.53 43.99 16.12
N THR A 1008 14.26 45.31 16.13
CA THR A 1008 13.40 45.98 15.15
C THR A 1008 14.14 46.76 14.07
N ASP A 1009 15.46 46.89 14.14
CA ASP A 1009 16.14 47.99 13.43
C ASP A 1009 17.24 47.55 12.44
N ASN A 1010 17.48 46.24 12.25
CA ASN A 1010 18.46 45.76 11.27
C ASN A 1010 17.86 45.49 9.88
N LEU A 1011 18.70 45.56 8.85
CA LEU A 1011 18.30 45.41 7.44
C LEU A 1011 17.73 44.02 7.13
N ASN A 1012 18.24 42.95 7.74
CA ASN A 1012 17.70 41.60 7.54
C ASN A 1012 16.22 41.49 7.93
N ARG A 1013 15.75 42.27 8.92
CA ARG A 1013 14.32 42.35 9.23
C ARG A 1013 13.53 42.91 8.05
N TYR A 1014 13.98 44.00 7.44
CA TYR A 1014 13.29 44.63 6.30
C TYR A 1014 13.26 43.69 5.09
N LEU A 1015 14.41 43.09 4.74
CA LEU A 1015 14.49 42.07 3.70
C LEU A 1015 13.56 40.88 3.99
N GLY A 1016 13.58 40.37 5.22
CA GLY A 1016 12.70 39.27 5.64
C GLY A 1016 11.21 39.63 5.62
N THR A 1017 10.85 40.86 6.02
CA THR A 1017 9.46 41.33 6.05
C THR A 1017 8.94 41.55 4.64
N THR A 1018 9.69 42.25 3.77
CA THR A 1018 9.34 42.40 2.35
C THR A 1018 9.21 41.04 1.68
N GLY A 1019 10.19 40.16 1.89
CA GLY A 1019 10.14 38.79 1.40
C GLY A 1019 8.89 38.04 1.87
N ALA A 1020 8.48 38.19 3.14
CA ALA A 1020 7.27 37.57 3.66
C ALA A 1020 6.00 38.09 2.96
N TYR A 1021 5.83 39.41 2.80
CA TYR A 1021 4.66 39.98 2.11
C TYR A 1021 4.59 39.58 0.63
N LEU A 1022 5.73 39.58 -0.08
CA LEU A 1022 5.77 39.18 -1.49
C LEU A 1022 5.56 37.67 -1.67
N ASN A 1023 5.98 36.85 -0.70
CA ASN A 1023 5.78 35.40 -0.76
C ASN A 1023 4.40 34.95 -0.26
N SER A 1024 3.71 35.71 0.60
CA SER A 1024 2.43 35.32 1.20
C SER A 1024 1.22 35.47 0.28
N SER A 1025 1.26 36.41 -0.67
CA SER A 1025 0.18 36.61 -1.65
C SER A 1025 0.57 36.02 -3.00
N LEU A 1026 -0.36 35.33 -3.67
CA LEU A 1026 -0.20 34.92 -5.07
C LEU A 1026 -0.77 35.96 -6.06
N GLY A 1027 -1.56 36.92 -5.56
CA GLY A 1027 -2.12 38.02 -6.34
C GLY A 1027 -1.10 39.14 -6.61
N ALA A 1028 -1.52 40.18 -7.36
CA ALA A 1028 -0.70 41.38 -7.54
C ALA A 1028 -0.31 42.00 -6.19
N PRO A 1029 0.92 42.57 -6.05
CA PRO A 1029 1.36 43.18 -4.80
C PRO A 1029 0.45 44.31 -4.32
N GLY A 1030 -0.11 44.17 -3.11
CA GLY A 1030 -0.93 45.20 -2.47
C GLY A 1030 -0.11 46.37 -1.91
N ALA A 1031 -0.81 47.39 -1.41
CA ALA A 1031 -0.19 48.62 -0.88
C ALA A 1031 0.85 48.34 0.23
N ASN A 1032 0.55 47.43 1.16
CA ASN A 1032 1.49 47.08 2.24
C ASN A 1032 2.80 46.47 1.70
N ALA A 1033 2.72 45.60 0.69
CA ALA A 1033 3.90 45.00 0.08
C ALA A 1033 4.77 46.06 -0.62
N LYS A 1034 4.14 47.01 -1.31
CA LYS A 1034 4.81 48.13 -1.97
C LYS A 1034 5.48 49.07 -0.96
N GLU A 1035 4.77 49.40 0.11
CA GLU A 1035 5.28 50.27 1.18
C GLU A 1035 6.48 49.66 1.89
N ILE A 1036 6.39 48.40 2.33
CA ILE A 1036 7.53 47.74 2.99
C ILE A 1036 8.70 47.56 2.02
N PHE A 1037 8.46 47.35 0.73
CA PHE A 1037 9.55 47.29 -0.25
C PHE A 1037 10.25 48.64 -0.41
N SER A 1038 9.50 49.74 -0.49
CA SER A 1038 10.07 51.10 -0.50
C SER A 1038 10.94 51.37 0.73
N GLN A 1039 10.47 50.99 1.93
CA GLN A 1039 11.25 51.10 3.16
C GLN A 1039 12.52 50.24 3.12
N THR A 1040 12.42 49.02 2.59
CA THR A 1040 13.57 48.15 2.37
C THR A 1040 14.59 48.80 1.44
N GLN A 1041 14.17 49.42 0.33
CA GLN A 1041 15.08 50.12 -0.57
C GLN A 1041 15.82 51.27 0.13
N GLN A 1042 15.13 52.04 0.98
CA GLN A 1042 15.75 53.12 1.76
C GLN A 1042 16.79 52.58 2.76
N GLU A 1043 16.49 51.49 3.46
CA GLU A 1043 17.44 50.89 4.41
C GLU A 1043 18.60 50.17 3.72
N VAL A 1044 18.39 49.55 2.55
CA VAL A 1044 19.47 49.01 1.71
C VAL A 1044 20.41 50.15 1.30
N GLU A 1045 19.87 51.23 0.77
CA GLU A 1045 20.68 52.39 0.34
C GLU A 1045 21.51 52.96 1.49
N LYS A 1046 20.88 53.18 2.65
CA LYS A 1046 21.57 53.67 3.86
C LYS A 1046 22.74 52.77 4.28
N ASN A 1047 22.54 51.46 4.33
CA ASN A 1047 23.60 50.52 4.74
C ASN A 1047 24.70 50.39 3.67
N VAL A 1048 24.33 50.32 2.38
CA VAL A 1048 25.30 50.25 1.27
C VAL A 1048 26.18 51.50 1.23
N VAL A 1049 25.60 52.70 1.40
CA VAL A 1049 26.36 53.96 1.47
C VAL A 1049 27.30 53.97 2.69
N ALA A 1050 26.85 53.49 3.85
CA ALA A 1050 27.70 53.38 5.04
C ALA A 1050 28.90 52.45 4.80
N VAL A 1051 28.68 51.29 4.16
CA VAL A 1051 29.75 50.36 3.78
C VAL A 1051 30.72 51.01 2.77
N ASN A 1052 30.21 51.64 1.72
CA ASN A 1052 31.06 52.31 0.72
C ASN A 1052 31.90 53.45 1.33
N THR A 1053 31.33 54.18 2.29
CA THR A 1053 32.04 55.24 3.04
C THR A 1053 33.14 54.63 3.92
N PHE A 1054 32.86 53.51 4.60
CA PHE A 1054 33.85 52.77 5.38
C PHE A 1054 35.00 52.25 4.50
N LEU A 1055 34.67 51.66 3.34
CA LEU A 1055 35.64 51.10 2.40
C LEU A 1055 36.57 52.18 1.81
N SER A 1056 36.01 53.33 1.42
CA SER A 1056 36.77 54.44 0.80
C SER A 1056 37.49 55.35 1.79
N GLY A 1057 37.11 55.33 3.08
CA GLY A 1057 37.72 56.14 4.14
C GLY A 1057 38.53 55.31 5.14
N PRO A 1058 37.91 54.85 6.25
CA PRO A 1058 38.57 54.07 7.30
C PRO A 1058 39.40 52.88 6.81
N TRP A 1059 38.84 52.03 5.95
CA TRP A 1059 39.54 50.86 5.41
C TRP A 1059 40.68 51.26 4.49
N ALA A 1060 40.45 52.19 3.55
CA ALA A 1060 41.51 52.70 2.67
C ALA A 1060 42.68 53.31 3.47
N THR A 1061 42.37 54.04 4.54
CA THR A 1061 43.37 54.62 5.46
C THR A 1061 44.14 53.53 6.20
N TYR A 1062 43.44 52.50 6.70
CA TYR A 1062 44.08 51.35 7.34
C TYR A 1062 44.97 50.58 6.37
N LYS A 1063 44.50 50.33 5.14
CA LYS A 1063 45.26 49.66 4.08
C LYS A 1063 46.54 50.43 3.74
N ALA A 1064 46.45 51.74 3.53
CA ALA A 1064 47.61 52.59 3.28
C ALA A 1064 48.60 52.60 4.47
N PHE A 1065 48.09 52.55 5.71
CA PHE A 1065 48.94 52.38 6.89
C PHE A 1065 49.70 51.05 6.85
N ILE A 1066 49.04 49.94 6.52
CA ILE A 1066 49.68 48.61 6.41
C ILE A 1066 50.72 48.57 5.29
N GLU A 1067 50.39 49.11 4.10
CA GLU A 1067 51.30 49.16 2.95
C GLU A 1067 52.53 50.05 3.21
N GLY A 1068 52.41 51.03 4.10
CA GLY A 1068 53.51 51.89 4.54
C GLY A 1068 54.37 51.32 5.67
N LEU A 1069 54.06 50.14 6.21
CA LEU A 1069 54.89 49.48 7.21
C LEU A 1069 56.04 48.71 6.54
N ASP A 1070 57.27 49.06 6.90
CA ASP A 1070 58.47 48.30 6.51
C ASP A 1070 58.58 47.03 7.38
N TRP A 1071 57.90 45.96 6.95
CA TRP A 1071 57.74 44.71 7.70
C TRP A 1071 58.39 43.51 6.97
N PRO A 1072 59.39 42.83 7.55
CA PRO A 1072 59.98 41.66 6.93
C PRO A 1072 59.01 40.46 7.05
N LEU A 1073 58.48 40.01 5.91
CA LEU A 1073 57.57 38.85 5.80
C LEU A 1073 58.22 37.53 6.28
N PHE A 1074 59.55 37.48 6.30
CA PHE A 1074 60.35 36.33 6.72
C PHE A 1074 61.35 36.77 7.78
N LYS A 1075 61.58 35.92 8.80
CA LYS A 1075 62.69 36.12 9.75
C LYS A 1075 64.01 36.20 8.96
N GLN A 1076 64.84 37.20 9.22
CA GLN A 1076 66.24 37.17 8.76
C GLN A 1076 66.91 35.93 9.37
N ILE A 1077 67.37 35.03 8.52
CA ILE A 1077 68.19 33.89 8.92
C ILE A 1077 69.64 34.39 8.88
N GLU A 1078 70.24 34.61 10.04
CA GLU A 1078 71.69 34.78 10.11
C GLU A 1078 72.36 33.46 9.71
N ILE A 1079 73.12 33.48 8.60
CA ILE A 1079 74.00 32.38 8.23
C ILE A 1079 75.26 32.52 9.08
N PRO A 1080 75.58 31.57 9.98
CA PRO A 1080 76.81 31.62 10.77
C PRO A 1080 78.03 31.50 9.86
N LYS A 1081 79.09 32.27 10.14
CA LYS A 1081 80.40 32.08 9.51
C LYS A 1081 81.11 30.85 10.06
#